data_AF-A0A3P5YYF2-F1
#
_entry.id   AF-A0A3P5YYF2-F1
#
_cell.length_a   1.000
_cell.length_b   1.000
_cell.length_c   1.000
_cell.angle_alpha   90.00
_cell.angle_beta   90.00
_cell.angle_gamma   90.00
#
_symmetry.space_group_name_H-M   'P 1'
#
loop_
_entity.id
_entity.type
_entity.pdbx_description
1 polymer ?
#
loop_
_entity_poly.entity_id
_entity_poly.type
_entity_poly.pdbx_seq_one_letter_code
_entity_poly.pdbx_strand_id
1 'polypeptide(L)'
;MEEEKGAVAQSLIDVVTEIASVSDYRITVKKLCSNLARRLKLLVPMLEEIRESNDPISEETLGTLVSLKEALSSAKDHLKFCSGGSKIYLVMEREQVTSKLLEVSVQLEQSLSKIPYEDLDISDEVKEQVELVLSQFRRAKGRVDASDDELYQDLHSLCIKSSDVDDHQPALQRVANKLQLMEIPDLAQESVALQEMVALSGGDNIEEMATVLKLIKDFVQMDNSEDHKVNGQTSTAASQKIPAVIPDDFRCPISLEMMRDPVIVSTGQTYERTCIDKWIEAGHSTCPKTQQALTSTTLTPNYVLRSLIAQWCEANDIEPPKPPSSFRPSKVSSFSSPAEANKIEDLMWRLAYGNPEDQRSAAGEIRLLAKRNADNRVAIAEAGAIPLLVGLLATPDSRIQEHSVTALLNLSICENNKGAIVSAGAIPGIVQVLKKGSMEARENAAATLFSLSVIDENKVTIGALGAIPPLVVLLNEGTHRGKKDAATALFNLCIYQGNKGKAIRAGVIPTLTRLLTEPGSGMVDEALAILAILASHPEGKSIIGSLDAVPSLVEFIRTGSPRNRENAAAVLVHLSSNDPQHLLEAQKLGLMGPLIDLAGNGTDRGKRKAAQLLERISRLAEQQKETAALEQTKEEAEPTDSASTTEAADP
;
A
#
# COMPACT_ATOMS: atom_id res chain seq x y z
N MET A 1 -15.18 -28.64 -6.71
CA MET A 1 -14.78 -28.32 -5.33
C MET A 1 -13.50 -27.47 -5.29
N GLU A 2 -12.35 -27.90 -5.82
CA GLU A 2 -11.13 -27.06 -5.87
C GLU A 2 -11.28 -25.79 -6.73
N GLU A 3 -11.84 -25.89 -7.94
CA GLU A 3 -12.13 -24.72 -8.79
C GLU A 3 -13.11 -23.73 -8.13
N GLU A 4 -14.02 -24.25 -7.31
CA GLU A 4 -15.06 -23.48 -6.64
C GLU A 4 -14.51 -22.75 -5.41
N LYS A 5 -13.64 -23.40 -4.62
CA LYS A 5 -12.84 -22.79 -3.54
C LYS A 5 -12.00 -21.63 -4.06
N GLY A 6 -11.21 -21.87 -5.12
CA GLY A 6 -10.35 -20.85 -5.71
C GLY A 6 -11.13 -19.65 -6.22
N ALA A 7 -12.27 -19.89 -6.86
CA ALA A 7 -13.17 -18.83 -7.34
C ALA A 7 -13.81 -18.02 -6.20
N VAL A 8 -14.25 -18.67 -5.11
CA VAL A 8 -14.81 -17.97 -3.94
C VAL A 8 -13.77 -17.13 -3.23
N ALA A 9 -12.57 -17.68 -2.99
CA ALA A 9 -11.47 -16.95 -2.35
C ALA A 9 -11.01 -15.75 -3.21
N GLN A 10 -10.87 -15.93 -4.52
CA GLN A 10 -10.55 -14.83 -5.43
C GLN A 10 -11.63 -13.75 -5.42
N SER A 11 -12.90 -14.15 -5.47
CA SER A 11 -14.02 -13.20 -5.42
C SER A 11 -14.06 -12.41 -4.11
N LEU A 12 -13.72 -13.02 -2.98
CA LEU A 12 -13.58 -12.34 -1.69
C LEU A 12 -12.45 -11.31 -1.72
N ILE A 13 -11.28 -11.66 -2.29
CA ILE A 13 -10.14 -10.75 -2.46
C ILE A 13 -10.54 -9.55 -3.33
N ASP A 14 -11.27 -9.79 -4.42
CA ASP A 14 -11.72 -8.73 -5.34
C ASP A 14 -12.64 -7.74 -4.62
N VAL A 15 -13.60 -8.23 -3.82
CA VAL A 15 -14.50 -7.37 -3.03
C VAL A 15 -13.73 -6.55 -2.00
N VAL A 16 -12.77 -7.15 -1.29
CA VAL A 16 -11.94 -6.42 -0.31
C VAL A 16 -11.03 -5.39 -1.00
N THR A 17 -10.55 -5.68 -2.20
CA THR A 17 -9.74 -4.76 -3.01
C THR A 17 -10.59 -3.59 -3.51
N GLU A 18 -11.81 -3.84 -3.97
CA GLU A 18 -12.77 -2.77 -4.28
C GLU A 18 -13.04 -1.89 -3.06
N ILE A 19 -13.28 -2.48 -1.88
CA ILE A 19 -13.45 -1.74 -0.62
C ILE A 19 -12.23 -0.87 -0.32
N ALA A 20 -11.02 -1.40 -0.50
CA ALA A 20 -9.79 -0.66 -0.29
C ALA A 20 -9.58 0.49 -1.30
N SER A 21 -10.22 0.42 -2.47
CA SER A 21 -10.21 1.49 -3.47
C SER A 21 -11.21 2.61 -3.19
N VAL A 22 -12.19 2.40 -2.30
CA VAL A 22 -13.14 3.45 -1.90
C VAL A 22 -12.41 4.48 -1.03
N SER A 23 -12.22 5.67 -1.59
CA SER A 23 -11.66 6.85 -0.94
C SER A 23 -12.73 7.92 -0.70
N ASP A 24 -12.32 9.06 -0.14
CA ASP A 24 -13.13 10.30 -0.10
C ASP A 24 -14.47 10.20 0.63
N TYR A 25 -14.54 9.36 1.66
CA TYR A 25 -15.69 9.31 2.57
C TYR A 25 -16.07 10.70 3.08
N ARG A 26 -17.37 11.00 3.06
CA ARG A 26 -17.89 12.30 3.53
C ARG A 26 -17.56 12.52 5.00
N ILE A 27 -17.31 13.78 5.38
CA ILE A 27 -16.75 14.18 6.67
C ILE A 27 -17.48 13.54 7.86
N THR A 28 -18.82 13.53 7.86
CA THR A 28 -19.69 12.99 8.91
C THR A 28 -19.44 11.50 9.21
N VAL A 29 -19.13 10.70 8.19
CA VAL A 29 -18.97 9.24 8.33
C VAL A 29 -17.54 8.78 8.06
N LYS A 30 -16.62 9.72 7.80
CA LYS A 30 -15.26 9.45 7.32
C LYS A 30 -14.48 8.53 8.24
N LYS A 31 -14.51 8.80 9.54
CA LYS A 31 -13.76 8.02 10.53
C LYS A 31 -14.32 6.60 10.67
N LEU A 32 -15.65 6.46 10.69
CA LEU A 32 -16.30 5.16 10.81
C LEU A 32 -16.01 4.29 9.58
N CYS A 33 -16.21 4.85 8.38
CA CYS A 33 -15.96 4.18 7.10
C CYS A 33 -14.48 3.83 6.91
N SER A 34 -13.56 4.76 7.21
CA SER A 34 -12.12 4.51 7.11
C SER A 34 -11.67 3.39 8.06
N ASN A 35 -12.21 3.33 9.27
CA ASN A 35 -11.92 2.25 10.21
C ASN A 35 -12.46 0.90 9.74
N LEU A 36 -13.67 0.87 9.17
CA LEU A 36 -14.27 -0.32 8.61
C LEU A 36 -13.43 -0.85 7.43
N ALA A 37 -13.13 -0.01 6.44
CA ALA A 37 -12.32 -0.38 5.29
C ALA A 37 -10.92 -0.88 5.70
N ARG A 38 -10.27 -0.21 6.67
CA ARG A 38 -8.96 -0.63 7.20
C ARG A 38 -9.00 -2.01 7.84
N ARG A 39 -10.04 -2.34 8.62
CA ARG A 39 -10.21 -3.67 9.23
C ARG A 39 -10.42 -4.75 8.18
N LEU A 40 -11.25 -4.47 7.17
CA LEU A 40 -11.54 -5.42 6.10
C LEU A 40 -10.30 -5.74 5.25
N LYS A 41 -9.42 -4.75 5.02
CA LYS A 41 -8.13 -4.95 4.33
C LYS A 41 -7.22 -5.96 5.05
N LEU A 42 -7.35 -6.11 6.37
CA LEU A 42 -6.56 -7.09 7.13
C LEU A 42 -6.99 -8.54 6.89
N LEU A 43 -8.08 -8.79 6.18
CA LEU A 43 -8.51 -10.16 5.84
C LEU A 43 -7.82 -10.71 4.59
N VAL A 44 -7.15 -9.86 3.79
CA VAL A 44 -6.50 -10.29 2.53
C VAL A 44 -5.52 -11.45 2.72
N PRO A 45 -4.60 -11.46 3.71
CA PRO A 45 -3.67 -12.57 3.88
C PRO A 45 -4.36 -13.91 4.11
N MET A 46 -5.45 -13.94 4.88
CA MET A 46 -6.25 -15.14 5.09
C MET A 46 -6.86 -15.64 3.78
N LEU A 47 -7.42 -14.75 2.97
CA LEU A 47 -8.04 -15.11 1.70
C LEU A 47 -7.01 -15.59 0.67
N GLU A 48 -5.80 -15.02 0.68
CA GLU A 48 -4.69 -15.46 -0.16
C GLU A 48 -4.21 -16.86 0.23
N GLU A 49 -4.03 -17.15 1.52
CA GLU A 49 -3.63 -18.49 1.99
C GLU A 49 -4.73 -19.53 1.70
N ILE A 50 -6.01 -19.18 1.90
CA ILE A 50 -7.13 -20.06 1.50
C ILE A 50 -7.10 -20.34 -0.01
N ARG A 51 -6.84 -19.34 -0.85
CA ARG A 51 -6.76 -19.51 -2.32
C ARG A 51 -5.57 -20.38 -2.74
N GLU A 52 -4.44 -20.24 -2.06
CA GLU A 52 -3.18 -20.92 -2.39
C GLU A 52 -3.07 -22.34 -1.79
N SER A 53 -3.89 -22.67 -0.79
CA SER A 53 -3.93 -24.00 -0.18
C SER A 53 -4.47 -25.08 -1.14
N ASN A 54 -3.80 -26.23 -1.20
CA ASN A 54 -4.23 -27.41 -1.97
C ASN A 54 -5.22 -28.32 -1.21
N ASP A 55 -5.51 -28.01 0.06
CA ASP A 55 -6.36 -28.88 0.87
C ASP A 55 -7.85 -28.69 0.53
N PRO A 56 -8.64 -29.77 0.45
CA PRO A 56 -10.07 -29.68 0.19
C PRO A 56 -10.77 -29.01 1.37
N ILE A 57 -11.64 -28.04 1.08
CA ILE A 57 -12.48 -27.36 2.08
C ILE A 57 -13.84 -28.05 2.14
N SER A 58 -14.38 -28.25 3.35
CA SER A 58 -15.71 -28.83 3.55
C SER A 58 -16.82 -27.93 2.97
N GLU A 59 -17.96 -28.52 2.58
CA GLU A 59 -19.11 -27.74 2.09
C GLU A 59 -19.64 -26.75 3.15
N GLU A 60 -19.53 -27.10 4.43
CA GLU A 60 -19.90 -26.23 5.54
C GLU A 60 -19.01 -24.98 5.59
N THR A 61 -17.68 -25.15 5.51
CA THR A 61 -16.72 -24.04 5.48
C THR A 61 -16.91 -23.19 4.23
N LEU A 62 -17.17 -23.79 3.07
CA LEU A 62 -17.49 -23.06 1.85
C LEU A 62 -18.75 -22.19 2.03
N GLY A 63 -19.80 -22.71 2.67
CA GLY A 63 -21.01 -21.96 3.01
C GLY A 63 -20.76 -20.76 3.92
N THR A 64 -19.84 -20.89 4.89
CA THR A 64 -19.43 -19.75 5.75
C THR A 64 -18.65 -18.68 4.99
N LEU A 65 -17.81 -19.07 4.02
CA LEU A 65 -17.10 -18.12 3.14
C LEU A 65 -18.04 -17.38 2.20
N VAL A 66 -19.08 -18.04 1.70
CA VAL A 66 -20.14 -17.39 0.91
C VAL A 66 -20.91 -16.38 1.77
N SER A 67 -21.25 -16.73 3.01
CA SER A 67 -21.88 -15.79 3.96
C SER A 67 -20.98 -14.57 4.24
N LEU A 68 -19.67 -14.78 4.37
CA LEU A 68 -18.70 -13.69 4.50
C LEU A 68 -18.69 -12.80 3.24
N LYS A 69 -18.79 -13.38 2.04
CA LYS A 69 -18.85 -12.63 0.78
C LYS A 69 -20.08 -11.73 0.72
N GLU A 70 -21.23 -12.20 1.15
CA GLU A 70 -22.46 -11.40 1.22
C GLU A 70 -22.29 -10.22 2.19
N ALA A 71 -21.74 -10.47 3.39
CA ALA A 71 -21.46 -9.43 4.37
C ALA A 71 -20.44 -8.39 3.87
N LEU A 72 -19.39 -8.83 3.15
CA LEU A 72 -18.42 -7.94 2.51
C LEU A 72 -19.03 -7.14 1.36
N SER A 73 -19.91 -7.73 0.57
CA SER A 73 -20.61 -7.04 -0.52
C SER A 73 -21.54 -5.97 0.04
N SER A 74 -22.29 -6.30 1.10
CA SER A 74 -23.07 -5.33 1.86
C SER A 74 -22.18 -4.20 2.39
N ALA A 75 -21.03 -4.50 2.99
CA ALA A 75 -20.10 -3.48 3.46
C ALA A 75 -19.59 -2.58 2.33
N LYS A 76 -19.27 -3.16 1.18
CA LYS A 76 -18.86 -2.42 -0.01
C LYS A 76 -19.91 -1.41 -0.45
N ASP A 77 -21.16 -1.83 -0.55
CA ASP A 77 -22.25 -0.97 -1.03
C ASP A 77 -22.49 0.20 -0.07
N HIS A 78 -22.46 -0.04 1.24
CA HIS A 78 -22.59 1.02 2.25
C HIS A 78 -21.37 1.96 2.28
N LEU A 79 -20.15 1.45 2.06
CA LEU A 79 -18.96 2.29 1.96
C LEU A 79 -18.98 3.17 0.70
N LYS A 80 -19.44 2.63 -0.45
CA LYS A 80 -19.65 3.40 -1.68
C LYS A 80 -20.74 4.46 -1.49
N PHE A 81 -21.84 4.10 -0.83
CA PHE A 81 -22.90 5.03 -0.45
C PHE A 81 -22.38 6.20 0.40
N CYS A 82 -21.50 5.92 1.38
CA CYS A 82 -20.87 6.93 2.24
C CYS A 82 -19.78 7.77 1.55
N SER A 83 -19.31 7.37 0.37
CA SER A 83 -18.31 8.10 -0.42
C SER A 83 -18.98 8.97 -1.50
N GLY A 84 -19.91 8.39 -2.27
CA GLY A 84 -20.61 9.07 -3.37
C GLY A 84 -21.88 9.81 -2.98
N GLY A 85 -22.43 9.54 -1.80
CA GLY A 85 -23.73 10.07 -1.37
C GLY A 85 -23.78 11.58 -1.11
N SER A 86 -25.00 12.12 -1.09
CA SER A 86 -25.35 13.48 -0.69
C SER A 86 -24.83 13.79 0.72
N LYS A 87 -24.17 14.94 0.80
CA LYS A 87 -23.59 15.45 2.03
C LYS A 87 -24.68 15.89 3.01
N ILE A 88 -25.77 16.49 2.53
CA ILE A 88 -26.94 16.89 3.33
C ILE A 88 -27.64 15.66 3.90
N TYR A 89 -27.91 14.66 3.05
CA TYR A 89 -28.57 13.42 3.47
C TYR A 89 -27.79 12.70 4.58
N LEU A 90 -26.47 12.54 4.40
CA LEU A 90 -25.62 11.85 5.38
C LEU A 90 -25.54 12.56 6.75
N VAL A 91 -25.84 13.87 6.81
CA VAL A 91 -25.92 14.60 8.07
C VAL A 91 -27.32 14.48 8.69
N MET A 92 -28.37 14.69 7.89
CA MET A 92 -29.75 14.65 8.41
C MET A 92 -30.16 13.24 8.86
N GLU A 93 -29.77 12.20 8.11
CA GLU A 93 -30.05 10.80 8.43
C GLU A 93 -28.87 10.10 9.13
N ARG A 94 -28.03 10.87 9.85
CA ARG A 94 -26.81 10.35 10.49
C ARG A 94 -27.04 9.14 11.40
N GLU A 95 -28.17 9.10 12.12
CA GLU A 95 -28.52 7.98 13.00
C GLU A 95 -28.82 6.71 12.21
N GLN A 96 -29.61 6.84 11.13
CA GLN A 96 -29.95 5.73 10.24
C GLN A 96 -28.69 5.18 9.55
N VAL A 97 -27.86 6.06 8.99
CA VAL A 97 -26.61 5.68 8.30
C VAL A 97 -25.62 5.01 9.25
N THR A 98 -25.45 5.57 10.46
CA THR A 98 -24.58 4.99 11.49
C THR A 98 -25.09 3.64 11.95
N SER A 99 -26.41 3.51 12.19
CA SER A 99 -27.05 2.25 12.55
C SER A 99 -26.80 1.18 11.48
N LYS A 100 -26.91 1.54 10.20
CA LYS A 100 -26.67 0.63 9.08
C LYS A 100 -25.22 0.17 8.98
N LEU A 101 -24.25 1.07 9.18
CA LEU A 101 -22.82 0.71 9.21
C LEU A 101 -22.47 -0.17 10.43
N LEU A 102 -23.14 0.03 11.56
CA LEU A 102 -23.00 -0.84 12.72
C LEU A 102 -23.62 -2.22 12.46
N GLU A 103 -24.78 -2.29 11.81
CA GLU A 103 -25.43 -3.55 11.40
C GLU A 103 -24.49 -4.38 10.49
N VAL A 104 -23.90 -3.75 9.48
CA VAL A 104 -22.89 -4.35 8.60
C VAL A 104 -21.69 -4.87 9.41
N SER A 105 -21.21 -4.08 10.37
CA SER A 105 -20.09 -4.49 11.24
C SER A 105 -20.44 -5.72 12.09
N VAL A 106 -21.70 -5.86 12.51
CA VAL A 106 -22.20 -7.05 13.22
C VAL A 106 -22.30 -8.25 12.28
N GLN A 107 -22.81 -8.07 11.06
CA GLN A 107 -22.90 -9.13 10.06
C GLN A 107 -21.51 -9.68 9.70
N LEU A 108 -20.52 -8.81 9.55
CA LEU A 108 -19.12 -9.18 9.31
C LEU A 108 -18.53 -9.98 10.48
N GLU A 109 -18.76 -9.55 11.72
CA GLU A 109 -18.30 -10.26 12.91
C GLU A 109 -18.95 -11.66 13.04
N GLN A 110 -20.25 -11.75 12.79
CA GLN A 110 -20.98 -13.02 12.81
C GLN A 110 -20.52 -13.97 11.72
N SER A 111 -20.26 -13.45 10.52
CA SER A 111 -19.80 -14.28 9.39
C SER A 111 -18.38 -14.78 9.63
N LEU A 112 -17.48 -13.90 10.11
CA LEU A 112 -16.11 -14.29 10.46
C LEU A 112 -16.06 -15.27 11.63
N SER A 113 -16.89 -15.11 12.66
CA SER A 113 -16.84 -16.00 13.84
C SER A 113 -17.35 -17.41 13.58
N LYS A 114 -18.09 -17.63 12.49
CA LYS A 114 -18.61 -18.95 12.09
C LYS A 114 -17.63 -19.77 11.27
N ILE A 115 -16.54 -19.18 10.79
CA ILE A 115 -15.56 -19.91 9.96
C ILE A 115 -14.79 -20.89 10.86
N PRO A 116 -14.76 -22.20 10.54
CA PRO A 116 -13.99 -23.17 11.29
C PRO A 116 -12.51 -23.07 10.91
N TYR A 117 -11.78 -22.18 11.57
CA TYR A 117 -10.37 -21.90 11.26
C TYR A 117 -9.43 -23.10 11.47
N GLU A 118 -9.83 -24.10 12.25
CA GLU A 118 -9.04 -25.32 12.45
C GLU A 118 -9.06 -26.26 11.24
N ASP A 119 -10.08 -26.14 10.39
CA ASP A 119 -10.23 -26.92 9.16
C ASP A 119 -9.58 -26.23 7.95
N LEU A 120 -8.98 -25.05 8.17
CA LEU A 120 -8.30 -24.28 7.13
C LEU A 120 -6.78 -24.45 7.28
N ASP A 121 -6.11 -24.78 6.17
CA ASP A 121 -4.64 -24.73 6.06
C ASP A 121 -4.17 -23.27 5.92
N ILE A 122 -4.29 -22.54 7.02
CA ILE A 122 -3.81 -21.17 7.19
C ILE A 122 -2.85 -21.11 8.38
N SER A 123 -1.88 -20.21 8.31
CA SER A 123 -0.85 -20.04 9.34
C SER A 123 -1.41 -19.58 10.69
N ASP A 124 -0.77 -20.00 11.79
CA ASP A 124 -1.15 -19.57 13.15
C ASP A 124 -1.11 -18.04 13.29
N GLU A 125 -0.16 -17.38 12.63
CA GLU A 125 -0.10 -15.91 12.60
C GLU A 125 -1.29 -15.27 11.87
N VAL A 126 -1.80 -15.90 10.80
CA VAL A 126 -3.03 -15.45 10.12
C VAL A 126 -4.26 -15.67 10.99
N LYS A 127 -4.32 -16.80 11.72
CA LYS A 127 -5.39 -17.04 12.73
C LYS A 127 -5.38 -15.95 13.79
N GLU A 128 -4.22 -15.60 14.36
CA GLU A 128 -4.06 -14.50 15.33
C GLU A 128 -4.48 -13.14 14.74
N GLN A 129 -4.15 -12.87 13.47
CA GLN A 129 -4.54 -11.64 12.78
C GLN A 129 -6.06 -11.55 12.61
N VAL A 130 -6.73 -12.63 12.24
CA VAL A 130 -8.19 -12.68 12.10
C VAL A 130 -8.87 -12.54 13.46
N GLU A 131 -8.32 -13.15 14.51
CA GLU A 131 -8.79 -12.96 15.89
C GLU A 131 -8.67 -11.50 16.34
N LEU A 132 -7.57 -10.83 16.00
CA LEU A 132 -7.41 -9.39 16.25
C LEU A 132 -8.50 -8.59 15.52
N VAL A 133 -8.80 -8.91 14.26
CA VAL A 133 -9.88 -8.24 13.49
C VAL A 133 -11.24 -8.46 14.16
N LEU A 134 -11.57 -9.69 14.57
CA LEU A 134 -12.77 -10.02 15.33
C LEU A 134 -12.86 -9.22 16.64
N SER A 135 -11.75 -9.11 17.38
CA SER A 135 -11.69 -8.30 18.61
C SER A 135 -11.98 -6.82 18.34
N GLN A 136 -11.52 -6.28 17.21
CA GLN A 136 -11.75 -4.90 16.82
C GLN A 136 -13.20 -4.66 16.43
N PHE A 137 -13.87 -5.61 15.77
CA PHE A 137 -15.30 -5.54 15.49
C PHE A 137 -16.13 -5.57 16.79
N ARG A 138 -15.81 -6.47 17.73
CA ARG A 138 -16.49 -6.54 19.04
C ARG A 138 -16.33 -5.24 19.84
N ARG A 139 -15.13 -4.64 19.84
CA ARG A 139 -14.84 -3.38 20.54
C ARG A 139 -15.48 -2.14 19.90
N ALA A 140 -15.87 -2.23 18.62
CA ALA A 140 -16.49 -1.11 17.91
C ALA A 140 -17.99 -0.94 18.25
N LYS A 141 -18.62 -1.93 18.89
CA LYS A 141 -20.01 -1.83 19.37
C LYS A 141 -20.12 -0.73 20.45
N GLY A 142 -20.71 0.42 20.11
CA GLY A 142 -21.15 1.44 21.08
C GLY A 142 -20.33 2.73 21.22
N ARG A 143 -19.49 3.12 20.24
CA ARG A 143 -18.84 4.45 20.24
C ARG A 143 -19.48 5.36 19.18
N VAL A 144 -20.34 6.28 19.63
CA VAL A 144 -20.84 7.41 18.82
C VAL A 144 -19.88 8.58 19.04
N ASP A 145 -19.39 9.19 17.95
CA ASP A 145 -18.46 10.32 18.01
C ASP A 145 -19.22 11.63 18.32
N ALA A 146 -18.62 12.51 19.11
CA ALA A 146 -19.28 13.73 19.62
C ALA A 146 -19.09 14.97 18.71
N SER A 147 -18.37 14.85 17.59
CA SER A 147 -17.95 16.01 16.78
C SER A 147 -18.96 16.49 15.73
N ASP A 148 -20.07 15.79 15.54
CA ASP A 148 -21.00 16.04 14.43
C ASP A 148 -22.31 16.72 14.87
N ASP A 149 -22.44 17.02 16.16
CA ASP A 149 -23.64 17.65 16.73
C ASP A 149 -23.81 19.11 16.30
N GLU A 150 -22.72 19.87 16.12
CA GLU A 150 -22.79 21.28 15.69
C GLU A 150 -23.28 21.41 14.24
N LEU A 151 -22.79 20.57 13.32
CA LEU A 151 -23.21 20.61 11.90
C LEU A 151 -24.65 20.13 11.73
N TYR A 152 -25.05 19.11 12.50
CA TYR A 152 -26.44 18.65 12.54
C TYR A 152 -27.37 19.72 13.12
N GLN A 153 -26.98 20.38 14.21
CA GLN A 153 -27.76 21.47 14.82
C GLN A 153 -27.86 22.68 13.89
N ASP A 154 -26.77 23.07 13.22
CA ASP A 154 -26.77 24.15 12.22
C ASP A 154 -27.75 23.82 11.06
N LEU A 155 -27.69 22.60 10.49
CA LEU A 155 -28.62 22.17 9.42
C LEU A 155 -30.08 22.08 9.88
N HIS A 156 -30.32 21.51 11.05
CA HIS A 156 -31.66 21.39 11.62
C HIS A 156 -32.24 22.78 11.99
N SER A 157 -31.39 23.74 12.40
CA SER A 157 -31.81 25.12 12.64
C SER A 157 -32.28 25.85 11.38
N LEU A 158 -31.72 25.50 10.21
CA LEU A 158 -32.15 25.99 8.90
C LEU A 158 -33.50 25.40 8.46
N CYS A 159 -33.91 24.25 9.01
CA CYS A 159 -35.19 23.61 8.70
C CYS A 159 -36.36 24.15 9.54
N ILE A 160 -36.11 24.64 10.77
CA ILE A 160 -37.17 24.95 11.76
C ILE A 160 -37.68 26.41 11.73
N LYS A 161 -36.97 27.37 11.12
CA LYS A 161 -37.33 28.81 11.23
C LYS A 161 -37.56 29.47 9.87
N SER A 162 -38.79 29.93 9.64
CA SER A 162 -39.23 30.62 8.41
C SER A 162 -39.31 32.16 8.55
N SER A 163 -38.48 32.80 9.37
CA SER A 163 -38.64 34.24 9.64
C SER A 163 -37.36 34.94 10.10
N ASP A 164 -36.49 35.26 9.15
CA ASP A 164 -35.82 36.56 8.89
C ASP A 164 -34.51 36.31 8.12
N VAL A 165 -34.38 36.88 6.92
CA VAL A 165 -33.31 36.54 5.96
C VAL A 165 -31.91 36.95 6.45
N ASP A 166 -31.81 37.90 7.37
CA ASP A 166 -30.53 38.45 7.87
C ASP A 166 -29.87 37.61 8.97
N ASP A 167 -30.61 36.78 9.72
CA ASP A 167 -30.06 36.01 10.87
C ASP A 167 -29.43 34.67 10.44
N HIS A 168 -29.63 34.25 9.18
CA HIS A 168 -29.21 32.94 8.66
C HIS A 168 -27.89 32.96 7.88
N GLN A 169 -27.39 34.13 7.45
CA GLN A 169 -26.17 34.27 6.65
C GLN A 169 -24.94 33.56 7.28
N PRO A 170 -24.67 33.68 8.60
CA PRO A 170 -23.49 33.04 9.20
C PRO A 170 -23.62 31.51 9.29
N ALA A 171 -24.84 30.99 9.51
CA ALA A 171 -25.10 29.56 9.57
C ALA A 171 -25.04 28.92 8.17
N LEU A 172 -25.62 29.58 7.16
CA LEU A 172 -25.54 29.18 5.76
C LEU A 172 -24.10 29.15 5.27
N GLN A 173 -23.30 30.18 5.56
CA GLN A 173 -21.88 30.20 5.23
C GLN A 173 -21.11 29.07 5.92
N ARG A 174 -21.38 28.79 7.20
CA ARG A 174 -20.72 27.67 7.92
C ARG A 174 -21.09 26.32 7.33
N VAL A 175 -22.37 26.08 7.05
CA VAL A 175 -22.87 24.83 6.47
C VAL A 175 -22.33 24.65 5.05
N ALA A 176 -22.43 25.67 4.20
CA ALA A 176 -21.93 25.63 2.82
C ALA A 176 -20.40 25.41 2.77
N ASN A 177 -19.64 26.03 3.66
CA ASN A 177 -18.19 25.78 3.77
C ASN A 177 -17.87 24.39 4.31
N LYS A 178 -18.52 23.94 5.39
CA LYS A 178 -18.27 22.62 6.00
C LYS A 178 -18.68 21.48 5.06
N LEU A 179 -19.77 21.64 4.30
CA LEU A 179 -20.22 20.70 3.28
C LEU A 179 -19.52 20.90 1.93
N GLN A 180 -18.74 21.97 1.73
CA GLN A 180 -18.12 22.29 0.45
C GLN A 180 -19.17 22.36 -0.68
N LEU A 181 -20.18 23.21 -0.50
CA LEU A 181 -21.27 23.48 -1.46
C LEU A 181 -21.27 24.97 -1.81
N MET A 182 -20.13 25.46 -2.29
CA MET A 182 -19.91 26.89 -2.56
C MET A 182 -20.01 27.24 -4.05
N GLU A 183 -20.02 26.24 -4.93
CA GLU A 183 -20.10 26.44 -6.38
C GLU A 183 -21.33 25.77 -7.00
N ILE A 184 -21.77 26.28 -8.16
CA ILE A 184 -22.94 25.76 -8.89
C ILE A 184 -22.78 24.26 -9.28
N PRO A 185 -21.59 23.77 -9.70
CA PRO A 185 -21.40 22.35 -9.97
C PRO A 185 -21.57 21.46 -8.73
N ASP A 186 -21.10 21.92 -7.56
CA ASP A 186 -21.25 21.19 -6.30
C ASP A 186 -22.72 21.05 -5.91
N LEU A 187 -23.50 22.11 -6.09
CA LEU A 187 -24.93 22.12 -5.84
C LEU A 187 -25.70 21.22 -6.81
N ALA A 188 -25.27 21.16 -8.07
CA ALA A 188 -25.86 20.25 -9.06
C ALA A 188 -25.55 18.78 -8.74
N GLN A 189 -24.31 18.46 -8.38
CA GLN A 189 -23.92 17.10 -7.97
C GLN A 189 -24.61 16.69 -6.67
N GLU A 190 -24.70 17.59 -5.70
CA GLU A 190 -25.43 17.38 -4.45
C GLU A 190 -26.92 17.15 -4.70
N SER A 191 -27.54 17.90 -5.62
CA SER A 191 -28.94 17.70 -6.01
C SER A 191 -29.20 16.32 -6.59
N VAL A 192 -28.31 15.82 -7.46
CA VAL A 192 -28.44 14.49 -8.07
C VAL A 192 -28.26 13.41 -7.01
N ALA A 193 -27.20 13.50 -6.20
CA ALA A 193 -26.93 12.53 -5.14
C ALA A 193 -28.04 12.50 -4.08
N LEU A 194 -28.63 13.65 -3.76
CA LEU A 194 -29.74 13.76 -2.81
C LEU A 194 -31.00 13.10 -3.38
N GLN A 195 -31.33 13.34 -4.64
CA GLN A 195 -32.46 12.70 -5.31
C GLN A 195 -32.31 11.18 -5.37
N GLU A 196 -31.12 10.68 -5.70
CA GLU A 196 -30.83 9.24 -5.73
C GLU A 196 -30.98 8.60 -4.34
N MET A 197 -30.44 9.23 -3.28
CA MET A 197 -30.53 8.69 -1.91
C MET A 197 -31.95 8.74 -1.35
N VAL A 198 -32.69 9.80 -1.64
CA VAL A 198 -34.10 9.93 -1.28
C VAL A 198 -34.94 8.84 -1.95
N ALA A 199 -34.67 8.54 -3.22
CA ALA A 199 -35.37 7.49 -3.96
C ALA A 199 -35.11 6.08 -3.38
N LEU A 200 -33.93 5.85 -2.80
CA LEU A 200 -33.55 4.56 -2.20
C LEU A 200 -34.03 4.37 -0.76
N SER A 201 -34.10 5.45 0.04
CA SER A 201 -34.42 5.38 1.47
C SER A 201 -35.88 5.70 1.82
N GLY A 202 -36.69 6.22 0.89
CA GLY A 202 -38.12 6.51 1.11
C GLY A 202 -38.42 7.50 2.23
N GLY A 203 -37.50 8.43 2.51
CA GLY A 203 -37.39 9.15 3.79
C GLY A 203 -38.49 10.17 4.12
N ASP A 204 -38.67 10.41 5.43
CA ASP A 204 -39.66 11.34 6.01
C ASP A 204 -39.26 12.83 5.94
N ASN A 205 -38.00 13.16 5.61
CA ASN A 205 -37.42 14.51 5.69
C ASN A 205 -37.05 15.13 4.32
N ILE A 206 -37.63 14.63 3.21
CA ILE A 206 -37.27 15.03 1.84
C ILE A 206 -37.48 16.53 1.61
N GLU A 207 -38.59 17.07 2.12
CA GLU A 207 -38.94 18.48 1.98
C GLU A 207 -37.95 19.38 2.74
N GLU A 208 -37.46 18.93 3.90
CA GLU A 208 -36.46 19.65 4.69
C GLU A 208 -35.10 19.67 3.98
N MET A 209 -34.63 18.52 3.48
CA MET A 209 -33.36 18.41 2.74
C MET A 209 -33.39 19.25 1.45
N ALA A 210 -34.51 19.24 0.72
CA ALA A 210 -34.69 20.05 -0.48
C ALA A 210 -34.74 21.56 -0.16
N THR A 211 -35.32 21.93 0.98
CA THR A 211 -35.35 23.31 1.46
C THR A 211 -33.95 23.81 1.82
N VAL A 212 -33.16 23.00 2.52
CA VAL A 212 -31.75 23.31 2.84
C VAL A 212 -30.94 23.51 1.55
N LEU A 213 -31.05 22.58 0.59
CA LEU A 213 -30.31 22.67 -0.67
C LEU A 213 -30.71 23.94 -1.46
N LYS A 214 -32.00 24.31 -1.44
CA LYS A 214 -32.49 25.54 -2.04
C LYS A 214 -31.91 26.79 -1.38
N LEU A 215 -31.89 26.85 -0.04
CA LEU A 215 -31.32 27.97 0.71
C LEU A 215 -29.83 28.17 0.43
N ILE A 216 -29.05 27.08 0.35
CA ILE A 216 -27.63 27.16 -0.01
C ILE A 216 -27.46 27.61 -1.47
N LYS A 217 -28.32 27.15 -2.38
CA LYS A 217 -28.30 27.58 -3.79
C LYS A 217 -28.60 29.07 -3.95
N ASP A 218 -29.61 29.58 -3.25
CA ASP A 218 -29.99 30.99 -3.30
C ASP A 218 -28.85 31.87 -2.73
N PHE A 219 -28.21 31.43 -1.64
CA PHE A 219 -27.03 32.08 -1.05
C PHE A 219 -25.85 32.19 -2.04
N VAL A 220 -25.50 31.09 -2.72
CA VAL A 220 -24.39 31.04 -3.70
C VAL A 220 -24.69 31.88 -4.96
N GLN A 221 -25.97 32.05 -5.34
CA GLN A 221 -26.37 32.85 -6.51
C GLN A 221 -26.37 34.37 -6.24
N MET A 222 -26.64 34.79 -5.00
CA MET A 222 -26.61 36.21 -4.62
C MET A 222 -25.18 36.78 -4.65
N ASP A 223 -24.18 36.00 -4.26
CA ASP A 223 -22.76 36.40 -4.26
C ASP A 223 -22.16 36.56 -5.69
N ASN A 224 -22.74 35.89 -6.69
CA ASN A 224 -22.27 35.90 -8.08
C ASN A 224 -22.81 37.09 -8.93
N SER A 225 -23.66 37.95 -8.38
CA SER A 225 -24.40 38.96 -9.15
C SER A 225 -23.88 40.40 -9.05
N GLU A 226 -22.82 40.68 -8.29
CA GLU A 226 -22.36 42.07 -8.03
C GLU A 226 -21.34 42.65 -9.04
N ASP A 227 -20.81 41.88 -10.00
CA ASP A 227 -19.62 42.32 -10.76
C ASP A 227 -19.91 42.64 -12.25
N HIS A 228 -20.67 43.71 -12.55
CA HIS A 228 -20.63 44.39 -13.86
C HIS A 228 -21.33 45.77 -13.89
N LYS A 229 -20.60 46.87 -13.60
CA LYS A 229 -20.84 48.19 -14.22
C LYS A 229 -19.53 49.01 -14.36
N VAL A 230 -19.34 49.60 -15.55
CA VAL A 230 -18.81 50.97 -15.86
C VAL A 230 -17.74 51.06 -17.00
N ASN A 231 -18.16 51.76 -18.07
CA ASN A 231 -17.50 52.65 -19.07
C ASN A 231 -16.46 52.19 -20.12
N GLY A 232 -16.81 52.35 -21.42
CA GLY A 232 -16.78 53.65 -22.13
C GLY A 232 -15.50 54.09 -22.88
N GLN A 233 -15.41 53.75 -24.18
CA GLN A 233 -14.80 54.43 -25.36
C GLN A 233 -13.51 55.30 -25.25
N THR A 234 -12.53 55.06 -26.15
CA THR A 234 -12.16 55.95 -27.31
C THR A 234 -10.95 55.42 -28.12
N SER A 235 -10.96 55.70 -29.42
CA SER A 235 -10.04 55.23 -30.48
C SER A 235 -8.82 56.12 -30.70
N THR A 236 -7.71 55.59 -31.24
CA THR A 236 -6.86 56.24 -32.28
C THR A 236 -5.93 55.23 -32.98
N ALA A 237 -5.67 55.44 -34.27
CA ALA A 237 -4.90 54.57 -35.16
C ALA A 237 -3.54 55.19 -35.54
N ALA A 238 -2.49 54.38 -35.75
CA ALA A 238 -1.62 54.40 -36.94
C ALA A 238 -0.38 53.46 -36.86
N SER A 239 -0.11 52.82 -38.01
CA SER A 239 1.19 52.37 -38.57
C SER A 239 1.51 50.86 -38.56
N GLN A 240 1.73 50.37 -39.79
CA GLN A 240 1.81 48.99 -40.24
C GLN A 240 3.22 48.37 -40.08
N LYS A 241 3.25 47.15 -39.53
CA LYS A 241 3.97 45.98 -40.09
C LYS A 241 2.93 44.86 -40.06
N ILE A 242 2.71 44.16 -41.18
CA ILE A 242 1.78 43.02 -41.18
C ILE A 242 2.36 41.98 -40.21
N PRO A 243 1.71 41.65 -39.09
CA PRO A 243 2.21 40.64 -38.18
C PRO A 243 2.07 39.29 -38.86
N ALA A 244 3.10 38.44 -38.80
CA ALA A 244 2.95 37.03 -39.14
C ALA A 244 1.78 36.48 -38.30
N VAL A 245 0.68 36.11 -38.96
CA VAL A 245 -0.52 35.64 -38.27
C VAL A 245 -0.17 34.32 -37.61
N ILE A 246 -0.13 34.30 -36.28
CA ILE A 246 0.17 33.10 -35.49
C ILE A 246 -0.87 32.02 -35.87
N PRO A 247 -0.47 30.83 -36.34
CA PRO A 247 -1.39 29.73 -36.64
C PRO A 247 -2.28 29.39 -35.44
N ASP A 248 -3.55 29.04 -35.68
CA ASP A 248 -4.51 28.73 -34.62
C ASP A 248 -4.08 27.53 -33.76
N ASP A 249 -3.34 26.59 -34.33
CA ASP A 249 -2.78 25.43 -33.61
C ASP A 249 -1.72 25.81 -32.56
N PHE A 250 -1.16 27.02 -32.64
CA PHE A 250 -0.17 27.54 -31.68
C PHE A 250 -0.80 28.46 -30.63
N ARG A 251 -2.10 28.75 -30.75
CA ARG A 251 -2.84 29.62 -29.83
C ARG A 251 -3.55 28.80 -28.77
N CYS A 252 -3.53 29.30 -27.54
CA CYS A 252 -4.33 28.73 -26.46
C CYS A 252 -5.81 29.01 -26.74
N PRO A 253 -6.70 28.01 -26.71
CA PRO A 253 -8.13 28.24 -26.93
C PRO A 253 -8.82 29.10 -25.86
N ILE A 254 -8.19 29.28 -24.68
CA ILE A 254 -8.72 30.13 -23.59
C ILE A 254 -8.29 31.58 -23.76
N SER A 255 -6.97 31.85 -23.90
CA SER A 255 -6.45 33.22 -23.99
C SER A 255 -6.41 33.77 -25.42
N LEU A 256 -6.49 32.89 -26.43
CA LEU A 256 -6.29 33.18 -27.85
C LEU A 256 -4.89 33.73 -28.20
N GLU A 257 -3.97 33.70 -27.23
CA GLU A 257 -2.56 34.08 -27.39
C GLU A 257 -1.69 32.85 -27.69
N MET A 258 -0.48 33.06 -28.23
CA MET A 258 0.48 32.00 -28.45
C MET A 258 0.84 31.28 -27.14
N MET A 259 0.81 29.95 -27.15
CA MET A 259 1.17 29.11 -26.00
C MET A 259 2.67 29.20 -25.72
N ARG A 260 3.02 29.55 -24.49
CA ARG A 260 4.39 29.56 -23.94
C ARG A 260 4.69 28.24 -23.24
N ASP A 261 3.69 27.70 -22.56
CA ASP A 261 3.72 26.42 -21.87
C ASP A 261 2.55 25.53 -22.28
N PRO A 262 2.60 24.93 -23.49
CA PRO A 262 1.51 24.09 -23.97
C PRO A 262 1.41 22.79 -23.15
N VAL A 263 0.22 22.53 -22.62
CA VAL A 263 -0.14 21.35 -21.81
C VAL A 263 -1.43 20.72 -22.32
N ILE A 264 -1.50 19.40 -22.25
CA ILE A 264 -2.60 18.57 -22.70
C ILE A 264 -3.46 18.19 -21.50
N VAL A 265 -4.76 18.41 -21.61
CA VAL A 265 -5.75 17.91 -20.65
C VAL A 265 -6.21 16.51 -21.03
N SER A 266 -6.88 15.82 -20.12
CA SER A 266 -7.39 14.45 -20.30
C SER A 266 -8.25 14.20 -21.55
N THR A 267 -8.84 15.24 -22.14
CA THR A 267 -9.61 15.17 -23.40
C THR A 267 -8.74 15.30 -24.67
N GLY A 268 -7.42 15.42 -24.54
CA GLY A 268 -6.46 15.50 -25.65
C GLY A 268 -6.27 16.89 -26.26
N GLN A 269 -6.98 17.91 -25.77
CA GLN A 269 -6.79 19.30 -26.20
C GLN A 269 -5.59 19.96 -25.52
N THR A 270 -4.93 20.89 -26.21
CA THR A 270 -3.75 21.59 -25.69
C THR A 270 -4.08 23.05 -25.36
N TYR A 271 -3.59 23.52 -24.21
CA TYR A 271 -3.80 24.87 -23.68
C TYR A 271 -2.50 25.44 -23.14
N GLU A 272 -2.45 26.75 -22.95
CA GLU A 272 -1.44 27.38 -22.11
C GLU A 272 -1.67 26.97 -20.64
N ARG A 273 -0.63 26.47 -19.98
CA ARG A 273 -0.67 25.98 -18.59
C ARG A 273 -1.37 26.97 -17.67
N THR A 274 -0.91 28.21 -17.64
CA THR A 274 -1.46 29.22 -16.73
C THR A 274 -2.94 29.53 -16.98
N CYS A 275 -3.43 29.34 -18.20
CA CYS A 275 -4.83 29.55 -18.54
C CYS A 275 -5.70 28.37 -18.12
N ILE A 276 -5.24 27.14 -18.38
CA ILE A 276 -6.00 25.94 -18.03
C ILE A 276 -5.90 25.60 -16.54
N ASP A 277 -4.79 25.93 -15.88
CA ASP A 277 -4.67 25.88 -14.42
C ASP A 277 -5.68 26.83 -13.79
N LYS A 278 -5.74 28.10 -14.21
CA LYS A 278 -6.76 29.05 -13.72
C LYS A 278 -8.19 28.58 -13.98
N TRP A 279 -8.42 27.92 -15.12
CA TRP A 279 -9.72 27.35 -15.46
C TRP A 279 -10.10 26.21 -14.50
N ILE A 280 -9.16 25.30 -14.21
CA ILE A 280 -9.35 24.19 -13.27
C ILE A 280 -9.42 24.69 -11.82
N GLU A 281 -8.60 25.68 -11.45
CA GLU A 281 -8.56 26.34 -10.14
C GLU A 281 -9.83 27.16 -9.87
N ALA A 282 -10.48 27.69 -10.91
CA ALA A 282 -11.80 28.31 -10.84
C ALA A 282 -12.95 27.29 -10.78
N GLY A 283 -12.65 26.02 -10.48
CA GLY A 283 -13.64 24.96 -10.26
C GLY A 283 -14.16 24.30 -11.54
N HIS A 284 -13.69 24.68 -12.72
CA HIS A 284 -14.18 24.10 -13.97
C HIS A 284 -13.52 22.73 -14.26
N SER A 285 -14.30 21.66 -14.11
CA SER A 285 -13.89 20.28 -14.40
C SER A 285 -14.15 19.85 -15.85
N THR A 286 -14.40 20.79 -16.76
CA THR A 286 -14.68 20.51 -18.18
C THR A 286 -13.63 21.15 -19.08
N CYS A 287 -13.37 20.51 -20.23
CA CYS A 287 -12.46 21.02 -21.24
C CYS A 287 -13.06 22.29 -21.89
N PRO A 288 -12.39 23.45 -21.84
CA PRO A 288 -12.95 24.71 -22.35
C PRO A 288 -13.41 24.66 -23.82
N LYS A 289 -12.68 23.93 -24.66
CA LYS A 289 -12.94 23.84 -26.10
C LYS A 289 -13.95 22.75 -26.49
N THR A 290 -13.99 21.62 -25.79
CA THR A 290 -14.85 20.47 -26.14
C THR A 290 -16.03 20.26 -25.19
N GLN A 291 -16.07 20.97 -24.06
CA GLN A 291 -17.05 20.86 -22.96
C GLN A 291 -17.18 19.46 -22.35
N GLN A 292 -16.28 18.54 -22.68
CA GLN A 292 -16.21 17.21 -22.09
C GLN A 292 -15.57 17.28 -20.70
N ALA A 293 -16.06 16.48 -19.75
CA ALA A 293 -15.48 16.38 -18.41
C ALA A 293 -14.01 15.93 -18.49
N LEU A 294 -13.14 16.63 -17.79
CA LEU A 294 -11.74 16.27 -17.63
C LEU A 294 -11.68 15.09 -16.65
N THR A 295 -11.41 13.89 -17.16
CA THR A 295 -11.27 12.66 -16.34
C THR A 295 -10.06 12.73 -15.41
N SER A 296 -9.14 13.67 -15.65
CA SER A 296 -8.02 14.01 -14.79
C SER A 296 -7.68 15.50 -14.93
N THR A 297 -7.36 16.12 -13.80
CA THR A 297 -6.77 17.46 -13.68
C THR A 297 -5.26 17.46 -13.89
N THR A 298 -4.66 16.28 -14.11
CA THR A 298 -3.23 16.16 -14.39
C THR A 298 -2.94 16.69 -15.78
N LEU A 299 -2.24 17.82 -15.84
CA LEU A 299 -1.82 18.46 -17.09
C LEU A 299 -0.54 17.80 -17.61
N THR A 300 -0.65 17.15 -18.77
CA THR A 300 0.50 16.49 -19.42
C THR A 300 1.20 17.49 -20.32
N PRO A 301 2.49 17.84 -20.12
CA PRO A 301 3.15 18.83 -20.99
C PRO A 301 3.21 18.38 -22.46
N ASN A 302 2.88 19.27 -23.39
CA ASN A 302 2.99 19.02 -24.83
C ASN A 302 4.34 19.52 -25.37
N TYR A 303 5.39 18.73 -25.13
CA TYR A 303 6.76 19.09 -25.53
C TYR A 303 6.94 19.23 -27.05
N VAL A 304 6.20 18.43 -27.84
CA VAL A 304 6.24 18.47 -29.31
C VAL A 304 5.71 19.81 -29.80
N LEU A 305 4.54 20.25 -29.33
CA LEU A 305 3.96 21.53 -29.74
C LEU A 305 4.83 22.72 -29.31
N ARG A 306 5.46 22.64 -28.14
CA ARG A 306 6.41 23.66 -27.67
C ARG A 306 7.62 23.80 -28.61
N SER A 307 8.18 22.68 -29.07
CA SER A 307 9.30 22.68 -30.01
C SER A 307 8.90 23.26 -31.37
N LEU A 308 7.69 22.94 -31.86
CA LEU A 308 7.15 23.49 -33.10
C LEU A 308 6.89 25.00 -33.01
N ILE A 309 6.38 25.49 -31.88
CA ILE A 309 6.19 26.92 -31.63
C ILE A 309 7.55 27.65 -31.63
N ALA A 310 8.58 27.09 -30.98
CA ALA A 310 9.91 27.68 -30.97
C ALA A 310 10.53 27.77 -32.37
N GLN A 311 10.43 26.70 -33.17
CA GLN A 311 10.91 26.68 -34.57
C GLN A 311 10.15 27.67 -35.46
N TRP A 312 8.83 27.81 -35.25
CA TRP A 312 8.03 28.80 -35.98
C TRP A 312 8.40 30.23 -35.59
N CYS A 313 8.66 30.51 -34.31
CA CYS A 313 9.12 31.81 -33.84
C CYS A 313 10.47 32.19 -34.45
N GLU A 314 11.44 31.27 -34.46
CA GLU A 314 12.75 31.46 -35.08
C GLU A 314 12.66 31.72 -36.60
N ALA A 315 11.77 31.02 -37.30
CA ALA A 315 11.55 31.19 -38.74
C ALA A 315 10.82 32.50 -39.11
N ASN A 316 10.20 33.19 -38.15
CA ASN A 316 9.44 34.43 -38.36
C ASN A 316 10.08 35.65 -37.66
N ASP A 317 11.33 35.53 -37.20
CA ASP A 317 12.07 36.58 -36.45
C ASP A 317 11.31 37.08 -35.20
N ILE A 318 10.53 36.19 -34.56
CA ILE A 318 9.80 36.46 -33.31
C ILE A 318 10.60 35.85 -32.15
N GLU A 319 10.89 36.64 -31.10
CA GLU A 319 11.59 36.14 -29.93
C GLU A 319 10.76 35.04 -29.24
N PRO A 320 11.31 33.82 -29.04
CA PRO A 320 10.55 32.72 -28.47
C PRO A 320 10.11 33.04 -27.03
N PRO A 321 8.90 32.64 -26.63
CA PRO A 321 8.40 32.95 -25.29
C PRO A 321 9.28 32.31 -24.21
N LYS A 322 9.90 33.15 -23.37
CA LYS A 322 10.70 32.72 -22.21
C LYS A 322 9.78 32.05 -21.17
N PRO A 323 10.21 30.95 -20.52
CA PRO A 323 9.37 30.25 -19.56
C PRO A 323 9.04 31.14 -18.34
N PRO A 324 7.80 31.08 -17.81
CA PRO A 324 7.43 31.81 -16.61
C PRO A 324 8.17 31.28 -15.37
N SER A 325 8.49 32.19 -14.46
CA SER A 325 9.15 32.00 -13.17
C SER A 325 8.32 31.23 -12.13
N SER A 326 7.51 30.26 -12.57
CA SER A 326 6.58 29.47 -11.75
C SER A 326 7.07 28.04 -11.50
N PHE A 327 8.39 27.83 -11.43
CA PHE A 327 8.99 26.78 -10.62
C PHE A 327 9.09 27.22 -9.14
N ARG A 328 8.03 27.83 -8.59
CA ARG A 328 7.93 28.05 -7.14
C ARG A 328 7.02 26.98 -6.56
N PRO A 329 7.56 25.94 -5.91
CA PRO A 329 6.79 25.20 -4.93
C PRO A 329 6.36 26.18 -3.83
N SER A 330 5.17 25.97 -3.28
CA SER A 330 4.74 26.56 -2.01
C SER A 330 5.90 26.57 -1.02
N LYS A 331 6.33 27.78 -0.59
CA LYS A 331 7.39 28.05 0.40
C LYS A 331 8.39 26.88 0.55
N VAL A 332 9.46 26.89 -0.25
CA VAL A 332 10.69 26.16 0.06
C VAL A 332 10.96 26.34 1.55
N SER A 333 10.91 25.25 2.32
CA SER A 333 11.24 25.32 3.74
C SER A 333 12.64 25.94 3.85
N SER A 334 12.80 26.88 4.77
CA SER A 334 13.89 27.86 4.86
C SER A 334 15.28 27.29 5.20
N PHE A 335 15.65 26.13 4.67
CA PHE A 335 16.82 25.36 5.12
C PHE A 335 17.88 25.12 4.02
N SER A 336 17.56 25.30 2.73
CA SER A 336 18.53 25.18 1.64
C SER A 336 19.12 26.56 1.27
N SER A 337 20.42 26.63 1.00
CA SER A 337 21.01 27.91 0.56
C SER A 337 20.49 28.33 -0.82
N PRO A 338 20.37 29.64 -1.14
CA PRO A 338 19.90 30.10 -2.45
C PRO A 338 20.73 29.56 -3.63
N ALA A 339 22.03 29.31 -3.41
CA ALA A 339 22.91 28.72 -4.40
C ALA A 339 22.59 27.25 -4.68
N GLU A 340 22.17 26.48 -3.66
CA GLU A 340 21.75 25.08 -3.82
C GLU A 340 20.39 24.98 -4.52
N ALA A 341 19.46 25.89 -4.25
CA ALA A 341 18.17 25.94 -4.95
C ALA A 341 18.35 26.18 -6.45
N ASN A 342 19.13 27.20 -6.85
CA ASN A 342 19.44 27.46 -8.26
C ASN A 342 20.15 26.27 -8.93
N LYS A 343 21.02 25.58 -8.18
CA LYS A 343 21.69 24.38 -8.69
C LYS A 343 20.70 23.23 -8.92
N ILE A 344 19.74 23.02 -8.02
CA ILE A 344 18.71 21.98 -8.20
C ILE A 344 17.87 22.28 -9.43
N GLU A 345 17.48 23.54 -9.66
CA GLU A 345 16.73 23.96 -10.85
C GLU A 345 17.48 23.67 -12.16
N ASP A 346 18.77 24.02 -12.25
CA ASP A 346 19.61 23.68 -13.42
C ASP A 346 19.67 22.16 -13.67
N LEU A 347 19.84 21.38 -12.59
CA LEU A 347 19.87 19.92 -12.68
C LEU A 347 18.53 19.34 -13.14
N MET A 348 17.39 19.92 -12.74
CA MET A 348 16.08 19.50 -13.23
C MET A 348 15.95 19.76 -14.73
N TRP A 349 16.42 20.91 -15.19
CA TRP A 349 16.39 21.26 -16.61
C TRP A 349 17.24 20.28 -17.44
N ARG A 350 18.46 19.98 -16.97
CA ARG A 350 19.37 19.03 -17.65
C ARG A 350 18.86 17.59 -17.62
N LEU A 351 18.18 17.16 -16.55
CA LEU A 351 17.48 15.87 -16.52
C LEU A 351 16.34 15.81 -17.54
N ALA A 352 15.54 16.87 -17.65
CA ALA A 352 14.34 16.88 -18.47
C ALA A 352 14.62 17.07 -19.98
N TYR A 353 15.56 17.94 -20.33
CA TYR A 353 15.77 18.40 -21.71
C TYR A 353 17.20 18.18 -22.22
N GLY A 354 18.11 17.76 -21.35
CA GLY A 354 19.49 17.48 -21.74
C GLY A 354 19.62 16.27 -22.66
N ASN A 355 20.71 16.22 -23.41
CA ASN A 355 21.09 15.00 -24.14
C ASN A 355 21.50 13.88 -23.14
N PRO A 356 21.72 12.63 -23.58
CA PRO A 356 22.05 11.53 -22.67
C PRO A 356 23.26 11.80 -21.75
N GLU A 357 24.25 12.55 -22.22
CA GLU A 357 25.43 12.91 -21.42
C GLU A 357 25.07 13.96 -20.33
N ASP A 358 24.23 14.93 -20.67
CA ASP A 358 23.70 15.90 -19.70
C ASP A 358 22.82 15.21 -18.65
N GLN A 359 21.93 14.30 -19.06
CA GLN A 359 21.09 13.51 -18.17
C GLN A 359 21.93 12.65 -17.23
N ARG A 360 22.97 11.99 -17.77
CA ARG A 360 23.91 11.19 -16.99
C ARG A 360 24.63 12.04 -15.95
N SER A 361 25.17 13.19 -16.36
CA SER A 361 25.83 14.11 -15.43
C SER A 361 24.86 14.65 -14.39
N ALA A 362 23.66 15.07 -14.78
CA ALA A 362 22.66 15.63 -13.87
C ALA A 362 22.20 14.60 -12.83
N ALA A 363 21.88 13.37 -13.25
CA ALA A 363 21.55 12.27 -12.34
C ALA A 363 22.71 11.97 -11.37
N GLY A 364 23.95 12.00 -11.85
CA GLY A 364 25.15 11.85 -11.04
C GLY A 364 25.31 12.94 -9.98
N GLU A 365 25.06 14.20 -10.34
CA GLU A 365 25.10 15.33 -9.41
C GLU A 365 23.98 15.30 -8.37
N ILE A 366 22.75 14.96 -8.79
CA ILE A 366 21.59 14.81 -7.90
C ILE A 366 21.85 13.71 -6.87
N ARG A 367 22.39 12.57 -7.31
CA ARG A 367 22.83 11.48 -6.41
C ARG A 367 23.76 12.01 -5.33
N LEU A 368 24.75 12.83 -5.70
CA LEU A 368 25.71 13.40 -4.74
C LEU A 368 25.07 14.43 -3.80
N LEU A 369 24.18 15.29 -4.32
CA LEU A 369 23.46 16.28 -3.50
C LEU A 369 22.54 15.61 -2.47
N ALA A 370 21.76 14.61 -2.88
CA ALA A 370 20.86 13.85 -2.01
C ALA A 370 21.61 13.07 -0.91
N LYS A 371 22.87 12.67 -1.17
CA LYS A 371 23.73 12.00 -0.18
C LYS A 371 24.19 12.93 0.94
N ARG A 372 24.34 14.23 0.68
CA ARG A 372 24.98 15.18 1.61
C ARG A 372 24.18 15.44 2.87
N ASN A 373 22.89 15.74 2.76
CA ASN A 373 22.04 16.07 3.92
C ASN A 373 20.56 15.77 3.64
N ALA A 374 19.73 15.88 4.69
CA ALA A 374 18.30 15.61 4.61
C ALA A 374 17.53 16.70 3.85
N ASP A 375 17.92 17.96 4.00
CA ASP A 375 17.22 19.10 3.39
C ASP A 375 17.29 19.06 1.87
N ASN A 376 18.45 18.68 1.30
CA ASN A 376 18.61 18.46 -0.13
C ASN A 376 17.69 17.36 -0.64
N ARG A 377 17.45 16.30 0.14
CA ARG A 377 16.53 15.22 -0.30
C ARG A 377 15.11 15.72 -0.41
N VAL A 378 14.68 16.59 0.49
CA VAL A 378 13.37 17.23 0.44
C VAL A 378 13.30 18.19 -0.74
N ALA A 379 14.26 19.12 -0.86
CA ALA A 379 14.28 20.12 -1.93
C ALA A 379 14.35 19.50 -3.33
N ILE A 380 15.16 18.45 -3.53
CA ILE A 380 15.24 17.72 -4.80
C ILE A 380 13.91 17.04 -5.14
N ALA A 381 13.23 16.45 -4.15
CA ALA A 381 11.94 15.80 -4.36
C ALA A 381 10.85 16.84 -4.69
N GLU A 382 10.79 17.95 -3.94
CA GLU A 382 9.85 19.07 -4.15
C GLU A 382 10.08 19.77 -5.50
N ALA A 383 11.32 19.80 -6.00
CA ALA A 383 11.64 20.31 -7.33
C ALA A 383 11.19 19.40 -8.49
N GLY A 384 10.62 18.22 -8.20
CA GLY A 384 10.09 17.32 -9.22
C GLY A 384 11.11 16.34 -9.80
N ALA A 385 12.22 16.07 -9.12
CA ALA A 385 13.25 15.15 -9.62
C ALA A 385 12.77 13.70 -9.72
N ILE A 386 11.86 13.27 -8.83
CA ILE A 386 11.48 11.85 -8.69
C ILE A 386 10.92 11.28 -10.00
N PRO A 387 9.88 11.85 -10.64
CA PRO A 387 9.36 11.32 -11.90
C PRO A 387 10.41 11.29 -13.03
N LEU A 388 11.29 12.30 -13.09
CA LEU A 388 12.37 12.36 -14.10
C LEU A 388 13.36 11.21 -13.90
N LEU A 389 13.82 10.99 -12.66
CA LEU A 389 14.72 9.89 -12.32
C LEU A 389 14.07 8.52 -12.57
N VAL A 390 12.77 8.37 -12.33
CA VAL A 390 12.02 7.14 -12.64
C VAL A 390 12.02 6.87 -14.15
N GLY A 391 11.77 7.89 -14.98
CA GLY A 391 11.83 7.77 -16.43
C GLY A 391 13.20 7.29 -16.94
N LEU A 392 14.27 7.74 -16.28
CA LEU A 392 15.64 7.34 -16.64
C LEU A 392 16.00 5.89 -16.30
N LEU A 393 15.26 5.20 -15.43
CA LEU A 393 15.48 3.78 -15.13
C LEU A 393 15.25 2.87 -16.35
N ALA A 394 14.42 3.31 -17.30
CA ALA A 394 14.12 2.56 -18.52
C ALA A 394 15.15 2.77 -19.64
N THR A 395 16.11 3.69 -19.47
CA THR A 395 17.12 3.97 -20.49
C THR A 395 18.09 2.78 -20.67
N PRO A 396 18.62 2.52 -21.88
CA PRO A 396 19.56 1.43 -22.10
C PRO A 396 20.97 1.71 -21.56
N ASP A 397 21.28 2.96 -21.21
CA ASP A 397 22.59 3.34 -20.70
C ASP A 397 22.75 2.90 -19.24
N SER A 398 23.67 1.96 -19.00
CA SER A 398 23.93 1.41 -17.67
C SER A 398 24.37 2.47 -16.65
N ARG A 399 25.09 3.52 -17.07
CA ARG A 399 25.56 4.59 -16.16
C ARG A 399 24.42 5.50 -15.77
N ILE A 400 23.51 5.81 -16.71
CA ILE A 400 22.29 6.58 -16.41
C ILE A 400 21.41 5.79 -15.44
N GLN A 401 21.18 4.50 -15.69
CA GLN A 401 20.42 3.64 -14.78
C GLN A 401 21.03 3.61 -13.37
N GLU A 402 22.36 3.43 -13.27
CA GLU A 402 23.07 3.39 -12.00
C GLU A 402 22.95 4.71 -11.23
N HIS A 403 23.19 5.84 -11.89
CA HIS A 403 23.02 7.15 -11.25
C HIS A 403 21.57 7.39 -10.81
N SER A 404 20.60 7.01 -11.65
CA SER A 404 19.17 7.21 -11.38
C SER A 404 18.69 6.37 -10.19
N VAL A 405 19.00 5.07 -10.17
CA VAL A 405 18.61 4.20 -9.05
C VAL A 405 19.30 4.61 -7.75
N THR A 406 20.56 5.07 -7.81
CA THR A 406 21.26 5.51 -6.60
C THR A 406 20.77 6.87 -6.11
N ALA A 407 20.34 7.76 -7.01
CA ALA A 407 19.67 8.99 -6.62
C ALA A 407 18.34 8.68 -5.90
N LEU A 408 17.54 7.76 -6.45
CA LEU A 408 16.30 7.30 -5.80
C LEU A 408 16.56 6.64 -4.44
N LEU A 409 17.61 5.81 -4.31
CA LEU A 409 18.06 5.27 -3.03
C LEU A 409 18.33 6.38 -2.00
N ASN A 410 19.11 7.39 -2.40
CA ASN A 410 19.45 8.48 -1.49
C ASN A 410 18.20 9.27 -1.11
N LEU A 411 17.29 9.54 -2.06
CA LEU A 411 16.03 10.22 -1.79
C LEU A 411 15.11 9.42 -0.87
N SER A 412 15.07 8.08 -1.00
CA SER A 412 14.21 7.20 -0.20
C SER A 412 14.63 7.12 1.27
N ILE A 413 15.86 7.54 1.62
CA ILE A 413 16.28 7.70 3.02
C ILE A 413 15.34 8.65 3.77
N CYS A 414 14.83 9.70 3.11
CA CYS A 414 13.80 10.57 3.68
C CYS A 414 12.44 9.85 3.69
N GLU A 415 11.77 9.81 4.85
CA GLU A 415 10.49 9.10 5.01
C GLU A 415 9.36 9.70 4.15
N ASN A 416 9.26 11.02 4.12
CA ASN A 416 8.27 11.76 3.31
C ASN A 416 8.39 11.49 1.81
N ASN A 417 9.60 11.15 1.33
CA ASN A 417 9.85 10.88 -0.08
C ASN A 417 9.45 9.46 -0.51
N LYS A 418 9.36 8.49 0.43
CA LYS A 418 9.10 7.08 0.08
C LYS A 418 7.75 6.92 -0.64
N GLY A 419 6.71 7.58 -0.15
CA GLY A 419 5.39 7.59 -0.78
C GLY A 419 5.44 8.18 -2.19
N ALA A 420 6.08 9.34 -2.36
CA ALA A 420 6.24 9.99 -3.67
C ALA A 420 6.99 9.12 -4.69
N ILE A 421 8.04 8.41 -4.26
CA ILE A 421 8.80 7.49 -5.12
C ILE A 421 7.91 6.33 -5.61
N VAL A 422 7.11 5.74 -4.73
CA VAL A 422 6.21 4.64 -5.10
C VAL A 422 5.07 5.14 -6.00
N SER A 423 4.44 6.27 -5.65
CA SER A 423 3.37 6.89 -6.45
C SER A 423 3.84 7.33 -7.84
N ALA A 424 5.12 7.68 -8.00
CA ALA A 424 5.72 7.98 -9.31
C ALA A 424 5.97 6.74 -10.19
N GLY A 425 5.62 5.53 -9.72
CA GLY A 425 5.78 4.30 -10.49
C GLY A 425 7.22 3.77 -10.54
N ALA A 426 8.04 4.03 -9.52
CA ALA A 426 9.45 3.64 -9.52
C ALA A 426 9.69 2.12 -9.47
N ILE A 427 8.79 1.34 -8.84
CA ILE A 427 9.04 -0.07 -8.51
C ILE A 427 9.34 -0.93 -9.75
N PRO A 428 8.56 -0.90 -10.85
CA PRO A 428 8.87 -1.70 -12.05
C PRO A 428 10.25 -1.41 -12.63
N GLY A 429 10.65 -0.13 -12.69
CA GLY A 429 11.97 0.29 -13.17
C GLY A 429 13.09 -0.20 -12.24
N ILE A 430 12.91 -0.09 -10.93
CA ILE A 430 13.88 -0.59 -9.94
C ILE A 430 14.04 -2.11 -10.05
N VAL A 431 12.93 -2.85 -10.23
CA VAL A 431 12.96 -4.31 -10.43
C VAL A 431 13.65 -4.67 -11.75
N GLN A 432 13.48 -3.89 -12.82
CA GLN A 432 14.19 -4.09 -14.07
C GLN A 432 15.71 -3.88 -13.90
N VAL A 433 16.12 -2.82 -13.19
CA VAL A 433 17.54 -2.58 -12.87
C VAL A 433 18.11 -3.70 -12.01
N LEU A 434 17.36 -4.21 -11.03
CA LEU A 434 17.77 -5.35 -10.21
C LEU A 434 17.99 -6.64 -11.04
N LYS A 435 17.22 -6.82 -12.12
CA LYS A 435 17.33 -7.97 -13.03
C LYS A 435 18.49 -7.87 -14.01
N LYS A 436 18.75 -6.67 -14.58
CA LYS A 436 19.60 -6.51 -15.78
C LYS A 436 20.74 -5.48 -15.64
N GLY A 437 20.76 -4.71 -14.56
CA GLY A 437 21.75 -3.65 -14.36
C GLY A 437 23.16 -4.17 -14.07
N SER A 438 24.13 -3.24 -14.00
CA SER A 438 25.47 -3.51 -13.47
C SER A 438 25.37 -4.06 -12.04
N MET A 439 26.41 -4.76 -11.55
CA MET A 439 26.40 -5.26 -10.17
C MET A 439 26.16 -4.14 -9.15
N GLU A 440 26.77 -2.97 -9.33
CA GLU A 440 26.54 -1.80 -8.47
C GLU A 440 25.08 -1.28 -8.58
N ALA A 441 24.51 -1.22 -9.79
CA ALA A 441 23.12 -0.82 -9.98
C ALA A 441 22.13 -1.82 -9.34
N ARG A 442 22.41 -3.13 -9.42
CA ARG A 442 21.61 -4.19 -8.79
C ARG A 442 21.66 -4.10 -7.26
N GLU A 443 22.83 -3.85 -6.69
CA GLU A 443 23.03 -3.58 -5.26
C GLU A 443 22.22 -2.37 -4.79
N ASN A 444 22.35 -1.25 -5.50
CA ASN A 444 21.60 -0.03 -5.18
C ASN A 444 20.08 -0.22 -5.36
N ALA A 445 19.65 -1.02 -6.35
CA ALA A 445 18.24 -1.38 -6.52
C ALA A 445 17.71 -2.19 -5.34
N ALA A 446 18.45 -3.20 -4.88
CA ALA A 446 18.07 -3.99 -3.69
C ALA A 446 17.98 -3.11 -2.43
N ALA A 447 18.96 -2.23 -2.20
CA ALA A 447 18.94 -1.29 -1.09
C ALA A 447 17.75 -0.30 -1.18
N THR A 448 17.37 0.13 -2.40
CA THR A 448 16.22 1.01 -2.62
C THR A 448 14.93 0.29 -2.26
N LEU A 449 14.75 -0.95 -2.72
CA LEU A 449 13.58 -1.76 -2.39
C LEU A 449 13.48 -2.01 -0.88
N PHE A 450 14.59 -2.29 -0.20
CA PHE A 450 14.62 -2.37 1.26
C PHE A 450 14.11 -1.06 1.89
N SER A 451 14.68 0.08 1.50
CA SER A 451 14.32 1.40 2.03
C SER A 451 12.83 1.72 1.86
N LEU A 452 12.26 1.41 0.69
CA LEU A 452 10.84 1.60 0.42
C LEU A 452 9.95 0.62 1.18
N SER A 453 10.40 -0.63 1.36
CA SER A 453 9.65 -1.68 2.03
C SER A 453 9.48 -1.46 3.54
N VAL A 454 10.16 -0.48 4.15
CA VAL A 454 9.94 -0.11 5.57
C VAL A 454 8.46 0.22 5.81
N ILE A 455 7.78 0.84 4.83
CA ILE A 455 6.32 1.06 4.84
C ILE A 455 5.61 -0.25 4.50
N ASP A 456 4.64 -0.67 5.33
CA ASP A 456 3.94 -1.95 5.19
C ASP A 456 3.17 -2.08 3.86
N GLU A 457 2.48 -1.03 3.42
CA GLU A 457 1.75 -1.00 2.15
C GLU A 457 2.67 -1.23 0.95
N ASN A 458 3.92 -0.77 1.04
CA ASN A 458 4.90 -0.94 -0.02
C ASN A 458 5.39 -2.40 -0.12
N LYS A 459 5.40 -3.17 0.97
CA LYS A 459 5.82 -4.59 0.96
C LYS A 459 4.94 -5.43 0.04
N VAL A 460 3.64 -5.17 0.07
CA VAL A 460 2.64 -5.84 -0.79
C VAL A 460 2.91 -5.52 -2.26
N THR A 461 3.04 -4.23 -2.58
CA THR A 461 3.25 -3.74 -3.95
C THR A 461 4.57 -4.21 -4.53
N ILE A 462 5.67 -4.12 -3.77
CA ILE A 462 7.01 -4.58 -4.20
C ILE A 462 7.00 -6.09 -4.47
N GLY A 463 6.37 -6.88 -3.61
CA GLY A 463 6.24 -8.32 -3.79
C GLY A 463 5.39 -8.70 -5.00
N ALA A 464 4.25 -8.02 -5.21
CA ALA A 464 3.36 -8.23 -6.35
C ALA A 464 4.03 -7.88 -7.69
N LEU A 465 4.90 -6.86 -7.73
CA LEU A 465 5.63 -6.44 -8.94
C LEU A 465 6.89 -7.27 -9.23
N GLY A 466 7.05 -8.43 -8.59
CA GLY A 466 8.05 -9.43 -8.97
C GLY A 466 9.48 -9.09 -8.55
N ALA A 467 9.66 -8.35 -7.45
CA ALA A 467 10.97 -8.03 -6.90
C ALA A 467 11.70 -9.23 -6.26
N ILE A 468 10.94 -10.22 -5.76
CA ILE A 468 11.49 -11.32 -4.95
C ILE A 468 12.45 -12.23 -5.73
N PRO A 469 12.12 -12.79 -6.91
CA PRO A 469 13.05 -13.69 -7.60
C PRO A 469 14.40 -13.04 -7.95
N PRO A 470 14.47 -11.80 -8.46
CA PRO A 470 15.75 -11.12 -8.70
C PRO A 470 16.56 -10.86 -7.42
N LEU A 471 15.91 -10.62 -6.28
CA LEU A 471 16.59 -10.52 -4.99
C LEU A 471 17.21 -11.87 -4.58
N VAL A 472 16.51 -12.98 -4.80
CA VAL A 472 17.07 -14.32 -4.54
C VAL A 472 18.27 -14.61 -5.44
N VAL A 473 18.21 -14.22 -6.71
CA VAL A 473 19.36 -14.31 -7.63
C VAL A 473 20.54 -13.49 -7.10
N LEU A 474 20.31 -12.23 -6.70
CA LEU A 474 21.38 -11.37 -6.16
C LEU A 474 21.95 -11.91 -4.84
N LEU A 475 21.13 -12.54 -4.00
CA LEU A 475 21.59 -13.23 -2.78
C LEU A 475 22.52 -14.42 -3.11
N ASN A 476 22.27 -15.10 -4.23
CA ASN A 476 23.06 -16.26 -4.64
C ASN A 476 24.40 -15.84 -5.26
N GLU A 477 24.39 -14.93 -6.24
CA GLU A 477 25.54 -14.61 -7.10
C GLU A 477 26.17 -13.23 -6.84
N GLY A 478 25.57 -12.41 -5.97
CA GLY A 478 26.02 -11.04 -5.73
C GLY A 478 27.39 -10.92 -5.07
N THR A 479 27.95 -9.71 -5.09
CA THR A 479 29.09 -9.38 -4.22
C THR A 479 28.68 -9.52 -2.75
N HIS A 480 29.64 -9.49 -1.82
CA HIS A 480 29.31 -9.50 -0.39
C HIS A 480 28.31 -8.37 -0.01
N ARG A 481 28.46 -7.18 -0.61
CA ARG A 481 27.50 -6.08 -0.44
C ARG A 481 26.13 -6.44 -1.03
N GLY A 482 26.09 -6.93 -2.26
CA GLY A 482 24.84 -7.31 -2.92
C GLY A 482 24.07 -8.42 -2.22
N LYS A 483 24.77 -9.41 -1.66
CA LYS A 483 24.16 -10.44 -0.82
C LYS A 483 23.53 -9.84 0.43
N LYS A 484 24.22 -8.92 1.09
CA LYS A 484 23.71 -8.23 2.29
C LYS A 484 22.51 -7.33 1.99
N ASP A 485 22.58 -6.54 0.92
CA ASP A 485 21.48 -5.67 0.48
C ASP A 485 20.25 -6.51 0.07
N ALA A 486 20.45 -7.61 -0.67
CA ALA A 486 19.40 -8.54 -1.04
C ALA A 486 18.77 -9.23 0.17
N ALA A 487 19.59 -9.73 1.10
CA ALA A 487 19.11 -10.38 2.31
C ALA A 487 18.29 -9.42 3.18
N THR A 488 18.74 -8.17 3.32
CA THR A 488 18.02 -7.16 4.12
C THR A 488 16.67 -6.80 3.48
N ALA A 489 16.63 -6.68 2.15
CA ALA A 489 15.37 -6.49 1.41
C ALA A 489 14.42 -7.69 1.57
N LEU A 490 14.92 -8.92 1.38
CA LEU A 490 14.13 -10.14 1.54
C LEU A 490 13.60 -10.31 2.96
N PHE A 491 14.43 -10.07 3.98
CA PHE A 491 14.03 -10.11 5.38
C PHE A 491 12.82 -9.21 5.61
N ASN A 492 12.90 -7.94 5.18
CA ASN A 492 11.85 -6.97 5.44
C ASN A 492 10.59 -7.20 4.58
N LEU A 493 10.74 -7.67 3.34
CA LEU A 493 9.62 -8.03 2.48
C LEU A 493 8.86 -9.26 2.98
N CYS A 494 9.56 -10.26 3.52
CA CYS A 494 8.97 -11.50 4.05
C CYS A 494 8.37 -11.36 5.45
N ILE A 495 8.50 -10.19 6.10
CA ILE A 495 7.66 -9.85 7.27
C ILE A 495 6.18 -9.89 6.87
N TYR A 496 5.86 -9.45 5.64
CA TYR A 496 4.53 -9.62 5.08
C TYR A 496 4.30 -11.07 4.62
N GLN A 497 3.22 -11.68 5.11
CA GLN A 497 2.91 -13.10 4.92
C GLN A 497 2.81 -13.49 3.43
N GLY A 498 2.10 -12.71 2.61
CA GLY A 498 1.93 -12.97 1.17
C GLY A 498 3.23 -12.93 0.34
N ASN A 499 4.36 -12.53 0.93
CA ASN A 499 5.68 -12.59 0.28
C ASN A 499 6.49 -13.83 0.66
N LYS A 500 6.16 -14.54 1.75
CA LYS A 500 6.90 -15.73 2.20
C LYS A 500 6.81 -16.85 1.15
N GLY A 501 5.60 -17.22 0.74
CA GLY A 501 5.38 -18.23 -0.31
C GLY A 501 6.08 -17.88 -1.62
N LYS A 502 6.05 -16.60 -2.03
CA LYS A 502 6.78 -16.12 -3.22
C LYS A 502 8.29 -16.31 -3.10
N ALA A 503 8.87 -16.05 -1.93
CA ALA A 503 10.30 -16.23 -1.69
C ALA A 503 10.69 -17.71 -1.66
N ILE A 504 9.85 -18.55 -1.07
CA ILE A 504 10.02 -20.00 -1.02
C ILE A 504 10.02 -20.58 -2.45
N ARG A 505 9.00 -20.27 -3.25
CA ARG A 505 8.90 -20.69 -4.65
C ARG A 505 10.03 -20.16 -5.54
N ALA A 506 10.60 -19.01 -5.18
CA ALA A 506 11.78 -18.46 -5.85
C ALA A 506 13.10 -19.18 -5.48
N GLY A 507 13.08 -20.19 -4.61
CA GLY A 507 14.26 -20.99 -4.26
C GLY A 507 15.16 -20.34 -3.21
N VAL A 508 14.62 -19.47 -2.34
CA VAL A 508 15.43 -18.78 -1.32
C VAL A 508 15.98 -19.74 -0.26
N ILE A 509 15.22 -20.77 0.14
CA ILE A 509 15.61 -21.65 1.27
C ILE A 509 16.93 -22.40 0.97
N PRO A 510 17.09 -23.12 -0.17
CA PRO A 510 18.37 -23.77 -0.49
C PRO A 510 19.55 -22.79 -0.50
N THR A 511 19.33 -21.56 -0.98
CA THR A 511 20.36 -20.50 -0.99
C THR A 511 20.77 -20.12 0.44
N LEU A 512 19.80 -19.96 1.35
CA LEU A 512 20.06 -19.62 2.75
C LEU A 512 20.78 -20.75 3.49
N THR A 513 20.36 -22.01 3.29
CA THR A 513 21.01 -23.18 3.91
C THR A 513 22.46 -23.33 3.48
N ARG A 514 22.76 -23.07 2.20
CA ARG A 514 24.13 -23.02 1.70
C ARG A 514 24.94 -21.90 2.35
N LEU A 515 24.38 -20.69 2.50
CA LEU A 515 25.05 -19.56 3.16
C LEU A 515 25.34 -19.80 4.65
N LEU A 516 24.58 -20.66 5.33
CA LEU A 516 24.85 -21.07 6.71
C LEU A 516 26.07 -21.97 6.85
N THR A 517 26.34 -22.82 5.85
CA THR A 517 27.35 -23.88 5.92
C THR A 517 28.64 -23.53 5.18
N GLU A 518 28.60 -22.57 4.25
CA GLU A 518 29.79 -22.11 3.53
C GLU A 518 30.78 -21.38 4.44
N PRO A 519 32.02 -21.89 4.59
CA PRO A 519 33.04 -21.23 5.39
C PRO A 519 33.35 -19.83 4.84
N GLY A 520 33.32 -18.83 5.72
CA GLY A 520 33.63 -17.45 5.34
C GLY A 520 32.52 -16.75 4.54
N SER A 521 31.29 -17.29 4.51
CA SER A 521 30.16 -16.65 3.82
C SER A 521 29.89 -15.23 4.32
N GLY A 522 30.13 -14.97 5.62
CA GLY A 522 29.86 -13.68 6.27
C GLY A 522 28.36 -13.34 6.36
N MET A 523 27.48 -14.29 6.04
CA MET A 523 26.04 -14.10 5.85
C MET A 523 25.18 -14.93 6.81
N VAL A 524 25.77 -15.52 7.84
CA VAL A 524 25.08 -16.43 8.77
C VAL A 524 23.95 -15.73 9.53
N ASP A 525 24.19 -14.51 10.02
CA ASP A 525 23.19 -13.72 10.75
C ASP A 525 21.96 -13.42 9.88
N GLU A 526 22.20 -12.94 8.67
CA GLU A 526 21.16 -12.61 7.71
C GLU A 526 20.41 -13.86 7.25
N ALA A 527 21.14 -14.94 6.93
CA ALA A 527 20.54 -16.16 6.42
C ALA A 527 19.61 -16.81 7.45
N LEU A 528 20.06 -16.90 8.71
CA LEU A 528 19.30 -17.51 9.78
C LEU A 528 18.09 -16.65 10.19
N ALA A 529 18.20 -15.32 10.13
CA ALA A 529 17.09 -14.42 10.39
C ALA A 529 15.97 -14.58 9.35
N ILE A 530 16.32 -14.73 8.06
CA ILE A 530 15.33 -14.98 7.00
C ILE A 530 14.73 -16.39 7.16
N LEU A 531 15.54 -17.42 7.44
CA LEU A 531 15.03 -18.77 7.69
C LEU A 531 14.05 -18.81 8.86
N ALA A 532 14.30 -18.06 9.95
CA ALA A 532 13.38 -17.95 11.06
C ALA A 532 12.02 -17.34 10.66
N ILE A 533 12.00 -16.39 9.73
CA ILE A 533 10.76 -15.86 9.17
C ILE A 533 10.07 -16.91 8.29
N LEU A 534 10.81 -17.57 7.40
CA LEU A 534 10.22 -18.52 6.44
C LEU A 534 9.76 -19.82 7.11
N ALA A 535 10.37 -20.23 8.22
CA ALA A 535 9.98 -21.42 8.97
C ALA A 535 8.57 -21.32 9.57
N SER A 536 8.02 -20.11 9.75
CA SER A 536 6.61 -19.95 10.14
C SER A 536 5.62 -20.31 9.01
N HIS A 537 6.06 -20.32 7.75
CA HIS A 537 5.20 -20.69 6.62
C HIS A 537 5.15 -22.21 6.42
N PRO A 538 3.98 -22.83 6.12
CA PRO A 538 3.87 -24.29 5.98
C PRO A 538 4.80 -24.94 4.95
N GLU A 539 4.92 -24.37 3.75
CA GLU A 539 5.90 -24.84 2.76
C GLU A 539 7.34 -24.66 3.25
N GLY A 540 7.61 -23.57 3.99
CA GLY A 540 8.94 -23.23 4.46
C GLY A 540 9.44 -24.19 5.52
N LYS A 541 8.60 -24.52 6.53
CA LYS A 541 8.93 -25.53 7.55
C LYS A 541 9.20 -26.90 6.92
N SER A 542 8.42 -27.32 5.92
CA SER A 542 8.62 -28.61 5.23
C SER A 542 9.96 -28.66 4.50
N ILE A 543 10.26 -27.65 3.67
CA ILE A 543 11.50 -27.61 2.88
C ILE A 543 12.72 -27.51 3.81
N ILE A 544 12.68 -26.66 4.85
CA ILE A 544 13.79 -26.54 5.80
C ILE A 544 14.06 -27.87 6.51
N GLY A 545 13.01 -28.60 6.94
CA GLY A 545 13.16 -29.92 7.55
C GLY A 545 13.80 -30.94 6.61
N SER A 546 13.43 -30.91 5.32
CA SER A 546 13.99 -31.84 4.31
C SER A 546 15.46 -31.61 3.97
N LEU A 547 16.04 -30.46 4.33
CA LEU A 547 17.41 -30.06 4.00
C LEU A 547 18.43 -30.38 5.10
N ASP A 548 18.11 -31.28 6.03
CA ASP A 548 18.99 -31.67 7.14
C ASP A 548 19.53 -30.46 7.93
N ALA A 549 18.64 -29.51 8.22
CA ALA A 549 19.02 -28.26 8.87
C ALA A 549 19.31 -28.43 10.38
N VAL A 550 18.78 -29.48 11.02
CA VAL A 550 18.81 -29.68 12.48
C VAL A 550 20.22 -29.67 13.06
N PRO A 551 21.22 -30.39 12.51
CA PRO A 551 22.60 -30.34 13.01
C PRO A 551 23.19 -28.93 13.06
N SER A 552 22.97 -28.15 11.99
CA SER A 552 23.45 -26.77 11.91
C SER A 552 22.75 -25.88 12.93
N LEU A 553 21.43 -26.03 13.11
CA LEU A 553 20.66 -25.27 14.09
C LEU A 553 21.12 -25.54 15.53
N VAL A 554 21.37 -26.81 15.88
CA VAL A 554 21.89 -27.18 17.21
C VAL A 554 23.25 -26.54 17.46
N GLU A 555 24.13 -26.53 16.46
CA GLU A 555 25.44 -25.89 16.57
C GLU A 555 25.32 -24.37 16.74
N PHE A 556 24.45 -23.70 15.99
CA PHE A 556 24.21 -22.26 16.16
C PHE A 556 23.61 -21.90 17.52
N ILE A 557 22.79 -22.77 18.12
CA ILE A 557 22.27 -22.58 19.49
C ILE A 557 23.40 -22.72 20.53
N ARG A 558 24.40 -23.56 20.25
CA ARG A 558 25.53 -23.85 21.14
C ARG A 558 26.60 -22.76 21.11
N THR A 559 27.07 -22.37 19.92
CA THR A 559 28.27 -21.54 19.75
C THR A 559 28.02 -20.22 19.04
N GLY A 560 26.81 -19.99 18.53
CA GLY A 560 26.48 -18.80 17.75
C GLY A 560 26.40 -17.51 18.57
N SER A 561 26.31 -16.37 17.86
CA SER A 561 26.03 -15.07 18.47
C SER A 561 24.65 -15.08 19.17
N PRO A 562 24.36 -14.15 20.10
CA PRO A 562 23.01 -14.06 20.70
C PRO A 562 21.89 -14.02 19.67
N ARG A 563 22.11 -13.33 18.53
CA ARG A 563 21.19 -13.28 17.40
C ARG A 563 21.09 -14.61 16.65
N ASN A 564 22.19 -15.34 16.50
CA ASN A 564 22.13 -16.68 15.88
C ASN A 564 21.36 -17.65 16.77
N ARG A 565 21.68 -17.67 18.07
CA ARG A 565 21.06 -18.59 19.03
C ARG A 565 19.55 -18.43 19.07
N GLU A 566 19.04 -17.19 19.15
CA GLU A 566 17.59 -16.95 19.17
C GLU A 566 16.90 -17.30 17.84
N ASN A 567 17.53 -17.06 16.69
CA ASN A 567 16.94 -17.36 15.39
C ASN A 567 16.99 -18.87 15.10
N ALA A 568 18.08 -19.56 15.44
CA ALA A 568 18.16 -21.02 15.32
C ALA A 568 17.12 -21.71 16.22
N ALA A 569 16.98 -21.26 17.47
CA ALA A 569 15.93 -21.75 18.35
C ALA A 569 14.52 -21.48 17.77
N ALA A 570 14.29 -20.31 17.17
CA ALA A 570 13.03 -20.00 16.51
C ALA A 570 12.72 -20.95 15.34
N VAL A 571 13.69 -21.21 14.45
CA VAL A 571 13.53 -22.18 13.36
C VAL A 571 13.18 -23.56 13.92
N LEU A 572 13.91 -24.02 14.95
CA LEU A 572 13.68 -25.33 15.55
C LEU A 572 12.32 -25.46 16.25
N VAL A 573 11.79 -24.37 16.83
CA VAL A 573 10.41 -24.33 17.33
C VAL A 573 9.44 -24.63 16.19
N HIS A 574 9.57 -23.99 15.04
CA HIS A 574 8.67 -24.23 13.91
C HIS A 574 8.82 -25.63 13.33
N LEU A 575 10.04 -26.15 13.19
CA LEU A 575 10.28 -27.52 12.70
C LEU A 575 9.70 -28.58 13.64
N SER A 576 9.86 -28.40 14.95
CA SER A 576 9.30 -29.32 15.96
C SER A 576 7.77 -29.27 16.06
N SER A 577 7.13 -28.18 15.60
CA SER A 577 5.66 -28.12 15.49
C SER A 577 5.17 -29.02 14.36
N ASN A 578 5.96 -29.17 13.31
CA ASN A 578 5.59 -29.91 12.12
C ASN A 578 5.89 -31.41 12.26
N ASP A 579 7.07 -31.74 12.78
CA ASP A 579 7.50 -33.12 12.98
C ASP A 579 8.31 -33.24 14.29
N PRO A 580 7.82 -33.98 15.29
CA PRO A 580 8.55 -34.26 16.53
C PRO A 580 9.92 -34.91 16.33
N GLN A 581 10.17 -35.59 15.20
CA GLN A 581 11.46 -36.23 14.92
C GLN A 581 12.61 -35.23 14.89
N HIS A 582 12.40 -34.02 14.37
CA HIS A 582 13.44 -32.98 14.39
C HIS A 582 13.87 -32.62 15.81
N LEU A 583 12.93 -32.64 16.77
CA LEU A 583 13.24 -32.35 18.17
C LEU A 583 13.95 -33.51 18.85
N LEU A 584 13.58 -34.75 18.53
CA LEU A 584 14.27 -35.95 19.01
C LEU A 584 15.71 -36.04 18.47
N GLU A 585 15.90 -35.73 17.19
CA GLU A 585 17.21 -35.63 16.57
C GLU A 585 18.06 -34.56 17.26
N ALA A 586 17.50 -33.37 17.46
CA ALA A 586 18.20 -32.29 18.13
C ALA A 586 18.60 -32.65 19.57
N GLN A 587 17.78 -33.41 20.30
CA GLN A 587 18.14 -33.96 21.61
C GLN A 587 19.33 -34.93 21.52
N LYS A 588 19.34 -35.85 20.54
CA LYS A 588 20.48 -36.77 20.31
C LYS A 588 21.78 -36.02 20.02
N LEU A 589 21.69 -34.85 19.40
CA LEU A 589 22.81 -33.94 19.13
C LEU A 589 23.21 -33.06 20.33
N GLY A 590 22.64 -33.30 21.51
CA GLY A 590 23.03 -32.63 22.76
C GLY A 590 22.49 -31.21 22.91
N LEU A 591 21.27 -30.95 22.42
CA LEU A 591 20.62 -29.63 22.49
C LEU A 591 20.27 -29.17 23.93
N MET A 592 20.08 -30.08 24.88
CA MET A 592 19.57 -29.76 26.22
C MET A 592 20.41 -28.72 26.99
N GLY A 593 21.73 -28.91 27.06
CA GLY A 593 22.64 -27.98 27.72
C GLY A 593 22.57 -26.56 27.11
N PRO A 594 22.76 -26.42 25.78
CA PRO A 594 22.60 -25.15 25.08
C PRO A 594 21.24 -24.47 25.26
N LEU A 595 20.14 -25.22 25.35
CA LEU A 595 18.80 -24.65 25.59
C LEU A 595 18.63 -24.12 27.01
N ILE A 596 19.12 -24.84 28.02
CA ILE A 596 19.07 -24.39 29.41
C ILE A 596 19.88 -23.09 29.57
N ASP A 597 21.07 -23.03 28.98
CA ASP A 597 21.85 -21.80 28.96
C ASP A 597 21.12 -20.67 28.22
N LEU A 598 20.50 -20.94 27.07
CA LEU A 598 19.72 -19.93 26.34
C LEU A 598 18.50 -19.43 27.13
N ALA A 599 17.84 -20.30 27.91
CA ALA A 599 16.72 -19.95 28.77
C ALA A 599 17.14 -19.08 29.97
N GLY A 600 18.35 -19.26 30.50
CA GLY A 600 18.87 -18.45 31.61
C GLY A 600 19.53 -17.14 31.15
N ASN A 601 20.38 -17.22 30.13
CA ASN A 601 21.34 -16.18 29.75
C ASN A 601 21.09 -15.56 28.37
N GLY A 602 20.04 -15.99 27.65
CA GLY A 602 19.70 -15.49 26.32
C GLY A 602 19.08 -14.09 26.29
N THR A 603 18.84 -13.60 25.07
CA THR A 603 17.97 -12.44 24.80
C THR A 603 16.53 -12.75 25.22
N ASP A 604 15.67 -11.74 25.38
CA ASP A 604 14.26 -11.98 25.74
C ASP A 604 13.52 -12.86 24.72
N ARG A 605 13.87 -12.74 23.43
CA ARG A 605 13.36 -13.62 22.38
C ARG A 605 13.95 -15.03 22.51
N GLY A 606 15.25 -15.15 22.70
CA GLY A 606 15.94 -16.43 22.88
C GLY A 606 15.41 -17.21 24.07
N LYS A 607 15.21 -16.56 25.23
CA LYS A 607 14.64 -17.14 26.44
C LYS A 607 13.24 -17.72 26.19
N ARG A 608 12.36 -16.95 25.54
CA ARG A 608 11.01 -17.41 25.20
C ARG A 608 11.03 -18.62 24.27
N LYS A 609 11.89 -18.63 23.24
CA LYS A 609 12.00 -19.76 22.30
C LYS A 609 12.64 -20.98 22.94
N ALA A 610 13.62 -20.80 23.82
CA ALA A 610 14.20 -21.89 24.59
C ALA A 610 13.17 -22.52 25.55
N ALA A 611 12.38 -21.70 26.26
CA ALA A 611 11.30 -22.18 27.13
C ALA A 611 10.25 -22.99 26.34
N GLN A 612 9.85 -22.52 25.16
CA GLN A 612 8.93 -23.26 24.27
C GLN A 612 9.49 -24.63 23.86
N LEU A 613 10.77 -24.71 23.51
CA LEU A 613 11.41 -25.99 23.18
C LEU A 613 11.49 -26.90 24.40
N LEU A 614 11.92 -26.40 25.56
CA LEU A 614 12.01 -27.19 26.80
C LEU A 614 10.64 -27.75 27.21
N GLU A 615 9.59 -26.95 27.11
CA GLU A 615 8.23 -27.40 27.39
C GLU A 615 7.79 -28.52 26.45
N ARG A 616 8.08 -28.39 25.15
CA ARG A 616 7.78 -29.45 24.16
C ARG A 616 8.56 -30.73 24.41
N ILE A 617 9.82 -30.61 24.81
CA ILE A 617 10.65 -31.75 25.19
C ILE A 617 10.03 -32.49 26.38
N SER A 618 9.59 -31.76 27.42
CA SER A 618 8.92 -32.36 28.58
C SER A 618 7.64 -33.10 28.19
N ARG A 619 6.78 -32.47 27.36
CA ARG A 619 5.54 -33.10 26.89
C ARG A 619 5.80 -34.36 26.07
N LEU A 620 6.80 -34.35 25.19
CA LEU A 620 7.17 -35.55 24.42
C LEU A 620 7.68 -36.68 25.32
N ALA A 621 8.44 -36.35 26.37
CA ALA A 621 8.90 -37.34 27.33
C ALA A 621 7.75 -37.94 28.16
N GLU A 622 6.74 -37.15 28.51
CA GLU A 622 5.52 -37.62 29.17
C GLU A 622 4.72 -38.56 28.25
N GLN A 623 4.49 -38.15 27.00
CA GLN A 623 3.80 -38.98 26.00
C GLN A 623 4.53 -40.31 25.76
N GLN A 624 5.87 -40.30 25.64
CA GLN A 624 6.65 -41.55 25.48
C GLN A 624 6.51 -42.49 26.69
N LYS A 625 6.46 -41.96 27.91
CA LYS A 625 6.24 -42.77 29.12
C LYS A 625 4.84 -43.38 29.16
N GLU A 626 3.82 -42.61 28.78
CA GLU A 626 2.43 -43.09 28.70
C GLU A 626 2.28 -44.18 27.63
N THR A 627 2.90 -43.98 26.46
CA THR A 627 2.85 -44.96 25.37
C THR A 627 3.56 -46.26 25.77
N ALA A 628 4.73 -46.17 26.40
CA ALA A 628 5.45 -47.35 26.90
C ALA A 628 4.69 -48.09 28.01
N ALA A 629 3.98 -47.37 28.90
CA ALA A 629 3.15 -47.98 29.92
C ALA A 629 1.92 -48.71 29.33
N LEU A 630 1.34 -48.17 28.26
CA LEU A 630 0.24 -48.79 27.50
C LEU A 630 0.67 -50.02 26.69
N GLU A 631 1.90 -50.02 26.18
CA GLU A 631 2.49 -51.19 25.50
C GLU A 631 2.82 -52.31 26.50
N GLN A 632 3.39 -51.99 27.67
CA GLN A 632 3.65 -52.96 28.73
C GLN A 632 2.37 -53.60 29.27
N THR A 633 1.28 -52.82 29.43
CA THR A 633 -0.03 -53.38 29.84
C THR A 633 -0.71 -54.21 28.74
N LYS A 634 -0.35 -54.01 27.47
CA LYS A 634 -0.81 -54.89 26.36
C LYS A 634 -0.01 -56.18 26.27
N GLU A 635 1.31 -56.14 26.47
CA GLU A 635 2.16 -57.35 26.49
C GLU A 635 1.86 -58.25 27.70
N GLU A 636 1.53 -57.68 28.86
CA GLU A 636 1.09 -58.46 30.04
C GLU A 636 -0.33 -59.05 29.90
N ALA A 637 -1.11 -58.60 28.91
CA ALA A 637 -2.48 -59.08 28.66
C ALA A 637 -2.58 -60.14 27.54
N GLU A 638 -1.48 -60.47 26.84
CA GLU A 638 -1.44 -61.63 25.94
C GLU A 638 -1.21 -62.91 26.75
N PRO A 639 -2.12 -63.91 26.71
CA PRO A 639 -1.95 -65.15 27.46
C PRO A 639 -0.81 -65.98 26.87
N THR A 640 0.15 -66.33 27.71
CA THR A 640 1.22 -67.29 27.43
C THR A 640 0.63 -68.70 27.30
N ASP A 641 0.09 -69.02 26.12
CA ASP A 641 -0.34 -70.38 25.80
C ASP A 641 0.88 -71.24 25.40
N SER A 642 1.68 -71.62 26.39
CA SER A 642 2.73 -72.63 26.22
C SER A 642 3.03 -73.39 27.51
N ALA A 643 2.16 -74.35 27.86
CA ALA A 643 2.57 -75.60 28.51
C ALA A 643 1.39 -76.57 28.68
N SER A 644 1.36 -77.64 27.88
CA SER A 644 1.28 -79.05 28.33
C SER A 644 0.60 -79.94 27.30
N THR A 645 1.41 -80.65 26.51
CA THR A 645 0.99 -81.92 25.90
C THR A 645 2.10 -82.93 26.15
N THR A 646 1.95 -83.67 27.24
CA THR A 646 2.70 -84.91 27.53
C THR A 646 1.71 -86.05 27.68
N GLU A 647 1.95 -87.10 26.88
CA GLU A 647 1.62 -88.53 27.09
C GLU A 647 0.13 -88.95 27.08
N ALA A 648 -0.30 -90.12 26.61
CA ALA A 648 0.27 -91.25 25.85
C ALA A 648 -0.88 -92.27 25.60
N ALA A 649 -0.60 -93.25 24.72
CA ALA A 649 -1.09 -94.65 24.70
C ALA A 649 -2.17 -95.09 23.68
N ASP A 650 -1.67 -95.88 22.73
CA ASP A 650 -2.13 -97.06 21.96
C ASP A 650 -3.30 -97.92 22.52
N PRO A 651 -3.93 -98.83 21.73
CA PRO A 651 -3.30 -99.79 20.80
C PRO A 651 -3.87 -99.92 19.37
#